data_AF-G3T3I2-F1
#
_entry.id   AF-G3T3I2-F1
#
_cell.length_a   1.000
_cell.length_b   1.000
_cell.length_c   1.000
_cell.angle_alpha   90.00
_cell.angle_beta   90.00
_cell.angle_gamma   90.00
#
_symmetry.space_group_name_H-M   'P 1'
#
loop_
_entity.id
_entity.type
_entity.pdbx_description
1 polymer ?
#
loop_
_entity_poly.entity_id
_entity_poly.type
_entity_poly.pdbx_seq_one_letter_code
_entity_poly.pdbx_strand_id
1 'polypeptide(L)'
;MEDDKGPEYGKPDFVLLDQVTMEDFMENLKLRFEKGRIYTYIGEVLVSVNPYQELPLYGPEAITQYQGRELYERPPHLYAVANAAYKAMKRRSRDTCIVISGESGAGKTEASKHIMQYIAAVTNPSQRAEVERVKDVLLNSTCVLEAFGNARTNRNHNSSRFGKYMDINFDFKGDPIGGHIHSYLLEKSRVLKQHVGERNFHSFYQMLRGSEEELLRDLHLQRNPALYAFTRQGAGLNVSGGAASRQHWAPRAQSGHGPGCLWTVHRILAAILHLGNIEFVETKEEGPEKEGLVVAEEVLVDYVAELTATPRDQVLRSLLARTVASGGRELIEKAHSTAEACYARDACAKAVYQRLFEWIVNKINSVMEARGRDPRRDGKDTVIGVLDIYGFEVFPVNSFEQFCINYCNEKLQQLFIQLILKQEQEEYQREGITWQSIDYFNNAAIVELVERPPRGILAVLDEACSSAGSVTDRIFLQTLDTHHRHHAHYSSRQLCPTDKSMEFGRDFRIKHYAGNVTYSVEGFIDKNRDFLFQDFKRLLYNSTDPTLRAMWPDGQQDITEVTKRPLTAGTLFKSSMVALVENLASKEPYYVRCIKPNEEKVAGRLDEGHCRHQVAYLGLLENVRVRRAGFASRQPYPRFLLRYKMTCEYTWPNHLLGSDRAAVSALLEQHGLQGDVAFGHSKLFIRSPQTLVTLEQSRARLIPIIVLLLQKAWRGTLARRRCRRLRAVYTIMRWFRRHKVRAHLGELQQRFQAARQPPLYGRDLTWPPAPAVLQPFQDTCQALFCRY
;
A
#
# COMPACT_ATOMS: atom_id res chain seq x y z
N MET A 1 -14.24 -22.47 -1.03
CA MET A 1 -12.78 -22.33 -0.88
C MET A 1 -12.41 -22.36 0.60
N GLU A 2 -12.64 -23.48 1.29
CA GLU A 2 -12.07 -23.74 2.63
C GLU A 2 -10.67 -24.36 2.54
N ASP A 3 -10.21 -24.69 1.33
CA ASP A 3 -8.93 -25.37 1.03
C ASP A 3 -7.68 -24.47 1.12
N ASP A 4 -7.80 -23.26 1.66
CA ASP A 4 -6.72 -22.25 1.66
C ASP A 4 -5.75 -22.37 2.86
N LYS A 5 -5.80 -23.48 3.59
CA LYS A 5 -5.09 -23.69 4.86
C LYS A 5 -4.31 -25.01 4.94
N GLY A 6 -4.21 -25.74 3.83
CA GLY A 6 -3.40 -26.96 3.78
C GLY A 6 -1.90 -26.63 3.93
N PRO A 7 -1.10 -27.53 4.54
CA PRO A 7 0.35 -27.35 4.64
C PRO A 7 1.05 -27.21 3.27
N GLU A 8 0.41 -27.69 2.21
CA GLU A 8 0.85 -27.57 0.80
C GLU A 8 0.94 -26.13 0.26
N TYR A 9 0.31 -25.15 0.93
CA TYR A 9 0.34 -23.73 0.59
C TYR A 9 1.27 -22.91 1.49
N GLY A 10 2.10 -23.56 2.31
CA GLY A 10 2.94 -22.89 3.31
C GLY A 10 2.14 -22.22 4.43
N LYS A 11 2.85 -21.60 5.37
CA LYS A 11 2.28 -20.94 6.54
C LYS A 11 1.77 -19.54 6.19
N PRO A 12 0.49 -19.21 6.48
CA PRO A 12 -0.10 -17.92 6.14
C PRO A 12 0.40 -16.77 7.04
N ASP A 13 1.08 -17.07 8.14
CA ASP A 13 1.71 -16.09 9.03
C ASP A 13 3.13 -16.56 9.35
N PHE A 14 4.13 -15.72 9.09
CA PHE A 14 5.54 -16.01 9.33
C PHE A 14 5.87 -16.13 10.83
N VAL A 15 5.04 -15.59 11.73
CA VAL A 15 5.19 -15.81 13.17
C VAL A 15 5.03 -17.30 13.52
N LEU A 16 4.34 -18.07 12.66
CA LEU A 16 4.12 -19.50 12.83
C LEU A 16 5.26 -20.38 12.29
N LEU A 17 6.33 -19.81 11.72
CA LEU A 17 7.50 -20.57 11.27
C LEU A 17 8.13 -21.36 12.43
N ASP A 18 8.70 -22.53 12.12
CA ASP A 18 9.28 -23.38 13.16
C ASP A 18 10.58 -22.75 13.69
N GLN A 19 11.44 -22.30 12.77
CA GLN A 19 12.64 -21.52 13.03
C GLN A 19 12.55 -20.14 12.36
N VAL A 20 13.18 -19.12 12.97
CA VAL A 20 13.22 -17.75 12.43
C VAL A 20 14.59 -17.51 11.79
N THR A 21 14.86 -18.25 10.72
CA THR A 21 16.04 -18.07 9.87
C THR A 21 15.66 -17.40 8.55
N MET A 22 16.66 -16.89 7.84
CA MET A 22 16.42 -16.30 6.52
C MET A 22 16.02 -17.38 5.51
N GLU A 23 16.58 -18.58 5.64
CA GLU A 23 16.31 -19.76 4.82
C GLU A 23 14.83 -20.18 4.92
N ASP A 24 14.32 -20.40 6.15
CA ASP A 24 12.91 -20.80 6.36
C ASP A 24 11.91 -19.74 5.89
N PHE A 25 12.28 -18.46 6.06
CA PHE A 25 11.46 -17.35 5.60
C PHE A 25 11.34 -17.37 4.08
N MET A 26 12.46 -17.53 3.38
CA MET A 26 12.51 -17.55 1.93
C MET A 26 11.81 -18.79 1.35
N GLU A 27 11.98 -19.96 1.97
CA GLU A 27 11.29 -21.19 1.56
C GLU A 27 9.77 -21.04 1.63
N ASN A 28 9.25 -20.51 2.74
CA ASN A 28 7.81 -20.28 2.88
C ASN A 28 7.30 -19.21 1.90
N LEU A 29 8.04 -18.11 1.72
CA LEU A 29 7.69 -17.05 0.77
C LEU A 29 7.60 -17.59 -0.67
N LYS A 30 8.59 -18.40 -1.07
CA LYS A 30 8.68 -19.02 -2.39
C LYS A 30 7.55 -20.03 -2.61
N LEU A 31 7.34 -20.96 -1.67
CA LEU A 31 6.27 -21.94 -1.75
C LEU A 31 4.90 -21.27 -1.92
N ARG A 32 4.63 -20.22 -1.12
CA ARG A 32 3.38 -19.45 -1.22
C ARG A 32 3.23 -18.78 -2.57
N PHE A 33 4.28 -18.13 -3.06
CA PHE A 33 4.28 -17.45 -4.36
C PHE A 33 4.04 -18.42 -5.52
N GLU A 34 4.71 -19.58 -5.54
CA GLU A 34 4.53 -20.63 -6.54
C GLU A 34 3.10 -21.19 -6.57
N LYS A 35 2.41 -21.17 -5.43
CA LYS A 35 0.98 -21.56 -5.32
C LYS A 35 0.01 -20.40 -5.57
N GLY A 36 0.48 -19.26 -6.08
CA GLY A 36 -0.35 -18.08 -6.35
C GLY A 36 -0.82 -17.31 -5.12
N ARG A 37 -0.21 -17.55 -3.95
CA ARG A 37 -0.54 -16.89 -2.67
C ARG A 37 0.43 -15.75 -2.41
N ILE A 38 0.11 -14.58 -2.96
CA ILE A 38 0.99 -13.40 -2.89
C ILE A 38 1.02 -12.68 -1.54
N TYR A 39 0.08 -12.99 -0.66
CA TYR A 39 -0.08 -12.33 0.63
C TYR A 39 0.29 -13.25 1.79
N THR A 40 1.05 -12.74 2.76
CA THR A 40 1.45 -13.50 3.96
C THR A 40 1.54 -12.54 5.15
N TYR A 41 1.07 -12.93 6.33
CA TYR A 41 1.15 -12.10 7.53
C TYR A 41 2.50 -12.21 8.24
N ILE A 42 2.85 -11.16 8.99
CA ILE A 42 3.75 -11.17 10.15
C ILE A 42 2.96 -10.54 11.29
N GLY A 43 2.17 -11.33 12.00
CA GLY A 43 1.22 -10.78 12.97
C GLY A 43 0.19 -9.86 12.30
N GLU A 44 0.25 -8.55 12.58
CA GLU A 44 -0.66 -7.54 12.00
C GLU A 44 -0.09 -6.89 10.71
N VAL A 45 1.17 -7.19 10.37
CA VAL A 45 1.82 -6.69 9.15
C VAL A 45 1.51 -7.62 7.97
N LEU A 46 1.27 -7.07 6.79
CA LEU A 46 1.02 -7.83 5.58
C LEU A 46 2.22 -7.75 4.63
N VAL A 47 2.79 -8.89 4.26
CA VAL A 47 3.77 -9.02 3.17
C VAL A 47 3.02 -9.26 1.86
N SER A 48 3.38 -8.53 0.80
CA SER A 48 2.75 -8.57 -0.52
C SER A 48 3.80 -8.77 -1.61
N VAL A 49 3.82 -9.92 -2.28
CA VAL A 49 4.74 -10.17 -3.40
C VAL A 49 4.07 -9.80 -4.72
N ASN A 50 4.71 -8.98 -5.56
CA ASN A 50 4.12 -8.57 -6.83
C ASN A 50 3.95 -9.78 -7.78
N PRO A 51 2.74 -10.16 -8.22
CA PRO A 51 2.56 -11.31 -9.12
C PRO A 51 3.02 -11.07 -10.56
N TYR A 52 3.17 -9.80 -10.99
CA TYR A 52 3.33 -9.40 -12.40
C TYR A 52 2.24 -9.93 -13.35
N GLN A 53 1.10 -10.33 -12.81
CA GLN A 53 -0.10 -10.75 -13.55
C GLN A 53 -1.34 -10.38 -12.76
N GLU A 54 -2.47 -10.24 -13.45
CA GLU A 54 -3.77 -10.06 -12.79
C GLU A 54 -4.20 -11.37 -12.14
N LEU A 55 -4.55 -11.30 -10.86
CA LEU A 55 -5.10 -12.43 -10.11
C LEU A 55 -6.55 -12.10 -9.71
N PRO A 56 -7.47 -13.08 -9.72
CA PRO A 56 -8.87 -12.89 -9.34
C PRO A 56 -9.04 -12.80 -7.81
N LEU A 57 -8.28 -11.91 -7.16
CA LEU A 57 -8.27 -11.70 -5.71
C LEU A 57 -9.12 -10.51 -5.27
N TYR A 58 -9.46 -9.63 -6.22
CA TYR A 58 -10.17 -8.39 -5.96
C TYR A 58 -11.56 -8.41 -6.60
N GLY A 59 -12.49 -7.65 -6.03
CA GLY A 59 -13.86 -7.52 -6.52
C GLY A 59 -14.91 -7.53 -5.41
N PRO A 60 -16.21 -7.40 -5.77
CA PRO A 60 -17.31 -7.33 -4.82
C PRO A 60 -17.44 -8.56 -3.90
N GLU A 61 -17.17 -9.75 -4.44
CA GLU A 61 -17.19 -11.01 -3.67
C GLU A 61 -16.10 -11.02 -2.60
N ALA A 62 -14.88 -10.62 -2.95
CA ALA A 62 -13.78 -10.49 -2.02
C ALA A 62 -14.10 -9.43 -0.95
N ILE A 63 -14.64 -8.26 -1.32
CA ILE A 63 -15.06 -7.23 -0.36
C ILE A 63 -16.02 -7.82 0.69
N THR A 64 -17.05 -8.52 0.23
CA THR A 64 -18.05 -9.17 1.10
C THR A 64 -17.43 -10.23 2.02
N GLN A 65 -16.40 -10.94 1.54
CA GLN A 65 -15.71 -11.96 2.32
C GLN A 65 -14.94 -11.38 3.52
N TYR A 66 -14.33 -10.21 3.37
CA TYR A 66 -13.49 -9.55 4.38
C TYR A 66 -14.23 -8.53 5.24
N GLN A 67 -15.34 -7.95 4.76
CA GLN A 67 -16.11 -6.93 5.48
C GLN A 67 -16.57 -7.42 6.86
N GLY A 68 -16.23 -6.64 7.89
CA GLY A 68 -16.65 -6.86 9.28
C GLY A 68 -15.96 -8.02 9.99
N ARG A 69 -15.07 -8.75 9.33
CA ARG A 69 -14.30 -9.87 9.89
C ARG A 69 -13.10 -9.40 10.69
N GLU A 70 -12.59 -10.21 11.61
CA GLU A 70 -11.27 -9.97 12.22
C GLU A 70 -10.14 -10.38 11.28
N LEU A 71 -8.94 -9.78 11.43
CA LEU A 71 -7.78 -9.99 10.55
C LEU A 71 -7.46 -11.49 10.30
N TYR A 72 -7.50 -12.30 11.37
CA TYR A 72 -7.18 -13.73 11.33
C TYR A 72 -8.38 -14.66 11.03
N GLU A 73 -9.57 -14.12 10.77
CA GLU A 73 -10.73 -14.95 10.37
C GLU A 73 -10.65 -15.40 8.92
N ARG A 74 -9.96 -14.61 8.08
CA ARG A 74 -9.78 -14.87 6.66
C ARG A 74 -8.29 -15.05 6.32
N PRO A 75 -7.97 -15.68 5.18
CA PRO A 75 -6.60 -15.77 4.70
C PRO A 75 -5.93 -14.40 4.58
N PRO A 76 -4.59 -14.34 4.54
CA PRO A 76 -3.87 -13.08 4.35
C PRO A 76 -4.31 -12.36 3.10
N HIS A 77 -4.73 -11.10 3.25
CA HIS A 77 -5.19 -10.28 2.15
C HIS A 77 -5.14 -8.79 2.49
N LEU A 78 -4.99 -7.97 1.45
CA LEU A 78 -4.95 -6.52 1.58
C LEU A 78 -6.25 -5.93 2.16
N TYR A 79 -7.40 -6.46 1.74
CA TYR A 79 -8.70 -6.07 2.30
C TYR A 79 -8.85 -6.39 3.78
N ALA A 80 -8.12 -7.36 4.32
CA ALA A 80 -8.14 -7.63 5.75
C ALA A 80 -7.50 -6.48 6.55
N VAL A 81 -6.38 -5.93 6.04
CA VAL A 81 -5.70 -4.76 6.61
C VAL A 81 -6.57 -3.52 6.47
N ALA A 82 -7.15 -3.28 5.29
CA ALA A 82 -8.04 -2.14 5.06
C ALA A 82 -9.28 -2.19 5.96
N ASN A 83 -9.89 -3.37 6.14
CA ASN A 83 -11.00 -3.58 7.06
C ASN A 83 -10.60 -3.35 8.52
N ALA A 84 -9.42 -3.82 8.93
CA ALA A 84 -8.92 -3.61 10.29
C ALA A 84 -8.74 -2.12 10.59
N ALA A 85 -8.11 -1.37 9.68
CA ALA A 85 -7.95 0.08 9.77
C ALA A 85 -9.31 0.80 9.82
N TYR A 86 -10.21 0.52 8.87
CA TYR A 86 -11.54 1.12 8.83
C TYR A 86 -12.35 0.84 10.11
N LYS A 87 -12.25 -0.39 10.63
CA LYS A 87 -12.95 -0.81 11.85
C LYS A 87 -12.37 -0.14 13.11
N ALA A 88 -11.05 -0.03 13.23
CA ALA A 88 -10.42 0.68 14.33
C ALA A 88 -10.83 2.15 14.32
N MET A 89 -10.82 2.79 13.16
CA MET A 89 -11.32 4.15 12.97
C MET A 89 -12.78 4.29 13.41
N LYS A 90 -13.67 3.47 12.83
CA LYS A 90 -15.12 3.58 13.07
C LYS A 90 -15.55 3.21 14.49
N ARG A 91 -14.99 2.15 15.06
CA ARG A 91 -15.45 1.61 16.36
C ARG A 91 -14.74 2.23 17.56
N ARG A 92 -13.48 2.64 17.39
CA ARG A 92 -12.66 3.18 18.48
C ARG A 92 -12.51 4.70 18.41
N SER A 93 -13.03 5.35 17.35
CA SER A 93 -12.85 6.79 17.10
C SER A 93 -11.38 7.20 17.16
N ARG A 94 -10.52 6.37 16.56
CA ARG A 94 -9.06 6.59 16.49
C ARG A 94 -8.66 6.86 15.06
N ASP A 95 -7.81 7.85 14.86
CA ASP A 95 -7.19 8.03 13.56
C ASP A 95 -6.28 6.85 13.26
N THR A 96 -6.31 6.35 12.03
CA THR A 96 -5.50 5.20 11.60
C THR A 96 -4.62 5.59 10.44
N CYS A 97 -3.51 4.89 10.26
CA CYS A 97 -2.68 5.05 9.07
C CYS A 97 -2.26 3.68 8.52
N ILE A 98 -2.20 3.56 7.19
CA ILE A 98 -1.69 2.39 6.49
C ILE A 98 -0.41 2.79 5.77
N VAL A 99 0.72 2.25 6.21
CA VAL A 99 2.04 2.53 5.65
C VAL A 99 2.43 1.41 4.68
N ILE A 100 2.62 1.78 3.42
CA ILE A 100 2.99 0.87 2.33
C ILE A 100 4.44 1.15 1.95
N SER A 101 5.29 0.12 2.01
CA SER A 101 6.73 0.24 1.76
C SER A 101 7.24 -0.94 0.93
N GLY A 102 8.39 -0.78 0.27
CA GLY A 102 8.94 -1.76 -0.66
C GLY A 102 9.74 -1.09 -1.77
N GLU A 103 10.55 -1.86 -2.51
CA GLU A 103 11.33 -1.35 -3.63
C GLU A 103 10.44 -0.71 -4.71
N SER A 104 11.05 0.13 -5.54
CA SER A 104 10.43 0.58 -6.78
C SER A 104 10.01 -0.63 -7.66
N GLY A 105 8.74 -0.69 -8.03
CA GLY A 105 8.18 -1.80 -8.81
C GLY A 105 7.62 -2.97 -7.96
N ALA A 106 7.69 -2.90 -6.63
CA ALA A 106 7.14 -3.94 -5.76
C ALA A 106 5.59 -3.96 -5.67
N GLY A 107 4.88 -3.01 -6.29
CA GLY A 107 3.42 -2.95 -6.31
C GLY A 107 2.77 -2.06 -5.24
N LYS A 108 3.50 -1.13 -4.63
CA LYS A 108 2.99 -0.21 -3.59
C LYS A 108 1.76 0.59 -4.05
N THR A 109 1.82 1.17 -5.25
CA THR A 109 0.75 2.00 -5.80
C THR A 109 -0.52 1.20 -6.09
N GLU A 110 -0.41 -0.04 -6.60
CA GLU A 110 -1.56 -0.93 -6.76
C GLU A 110 -2.15 -1.35 -5.41
N ALA A 111 -1.30 -1.63 -4.40
CA ALA A 111 -1.78 -1.89 -3.05
C ALA A 111 -2.54 -0.68 -2.47
N SER A 112 -2.02 0.54 -2.64
CA SER A 112 -2.74 1.77 -2.24
C SER A 112 -4.10 1.84 -2.94
N LYS A 113 -4.14 1.66 -4.27
CA LYS A 113 -5.38 1.70 -5.06
C LYS A 113 -6.43 0.69 -4.59
N HIS A 114 -6.04 -0.55 -4.33
CA HIS A 114 -6.97 -1.57 -3.83
C HIS A 114 -7.46 -1.28 -2.40
N ILE A 115 -6.61 -0.74 -1.51
CA ILE A 115 -7.05 -0.26 -0.19
C ILE A 115 -8.11 0.84 -0.34
N MET A 116 -7.87 1.81 -1.22
CA MET A 116 -8.82 2.91 -1.48
C MET A 116 -10.15 2.38 -2.04
N GLN A 117 -10.10 1.45 -2.99
CA GLN A 117 -11.29 0.80 -3.55
C GLN A 117 -12.11 0.07 -2.47
N TYR A 118 -11.43 -0.63 -1.55
CA TYR A 118 -12.07 -1.32 -0.44
C TYR A 118 -12.78 -0.34 0.48
N ILE A 119 -12.07 0.70 0.94
CA ILE A 119 -12.59 1.73 1.84
C ILE A 119 -13.81 2.41 1.22
N ALA A 120 -13.75 2.76 -0.07
CA ALA A 120 -14.90 3.34 -0.77
C ALA A 120 -16.09 2.38 -0.81
N ALA A 121 -15.87 1.09 -1.07
CA ALA A 121 -16.96 0.12 -1.22
C ALA A 121 -17.68 -0.24 0.10
N VAL A 122 -17.03 -0.10 1.26
CA VAL A 122 -17.62 -0.47 2.57
C VAL A 122 -18.37 0.68 3.27
N THR A 123 -18.41 1.87 2.65
CA THR A 123 -19.09 3.06 3.17
C THR A 123 -20.58 3.10 2.80
N ASN A 124 -21.41 3.89 3.49
CA ASN A 124 -22.87 3.75 3.40
C ASN A 124 -23.43 4.03 1.98
N PRO A 125 -24.42 3.24 1.51
CA PRO A 125 -25.06 3.45 0.21
C PRO A 125 -25.83 4.77 0.06
N SER A 126 -26.25 5.40 1.16
CA SER A 126 -27.13 6.59 1.16
C SER A 126 -26.41 7.88 0.75
N GLN A 127 -25.07 7.93 0.82
CA GLN A 127 -24.24 9.07 0.38
C GLN A 127 -23.34 8.73 -0.81
N ARG A 128 -23.75 7.78 -1.66
CA ARG A 128 -22.95 7.34 -2.82
C ARG A 128 -22.38 8.50 -3.64
N ALA A 129 -23.13 9.58 -3.87
CA ALA A 129 -22.64 10.70 -4.69
C ALA A 129 -21.39 11.39 -4.11
N GLU A 130 -21.34 11.61 -2.78
CA GLU A 130 -20.19 12.26 -2.13
C GLU A 130 -19.01 11.29 -2.00
N VAL A 131 -19.29 10.03 -1.67
CA VAL A 131 -18.31 8.93 -1.66
C VAL A 131 -17.69 8.76 -3.04
N GLU A 132 -18.51 8.76 -4.09
CA GLU A 132 -18.12 8.57 -5.48
C GLU A 132 -17.35 9.79 -6.00
N ARG A 133 -17.73 11.01 -5.59
CA ARG A 133 -16.95 12.24 -5.84
C ARG A 133 -15.55 12.13 -5.25
N VAL A 134 -15.43 11.84 -3.96
CA VAL A 134 -14.12 11.73 -3.28
C VAL A 134 -13.30 10.59 -3.88
N LYS A 135 -13.93 9.44 -4.16
CA LYS A 135 -13.31 8.27 -4.83
C LYS A 135 -12.79 8.62 -6.22
N ASP A 136 -13.61 9.24 -7.06
CA ASP A 136 -13.25 9.55 -8.44
C ASP A 136 -12.14 10.60 -8.49
N VAL A 137 -12.17 11.59 -7.61
CA VAL A 137 -11.08 12.58 -7.49
C VAL A 137 -9.79 11.91 -7.01
N LEU A 138 -9.85 11.01 -6.03
CA LEU A 138 -8.67 10.27 -5.54
C LEU A 138 -8.06 9.32 -6.59
N LEU A 139 -8.91 8.60 -7.33
CA LEU A 139 -8.46 7.70 -8.37
C LEU A 139 -7.94 8.45 -9.60
N ASN A 140 -8.61 9.52 -10.03
CA ASN A 140 -8.19 10.32 -11.19
C ASN A 140 -6.96 11.17 -10.88
N SER A 141 -6.85 11.70 -9.66
CA SER A 141 -5.68 12.48 -9.24
C SER A 141 -4.40 11.64 -9.22
N THR A 142 -4.50 10.34 -8.94
CA THR A 142 -3.35 9.44 -9.01
C THR A 142 -2.70 9.47 -10.40
N CYS A 143 -3.48 9.45 -11.48
CA CYS A 143 -2.92 9.50 -12.84
C CYS A 143 -2.21 10.83 -13.15
N VAL A 144 -2.74 11.94 -12.63
CA VAL A 144 -2.11 13.25 -12.78
C VAL A 144 -0.81 13.29 -11.98
N LEU A 145 -0.83 12.86 -10.72
CA LEU A 145 0.36 12.80 -9.88
C LEU A 145 1.42 11.84 -10.44
N GLU A 146 1.03 10.75 -11.09
CA GLU A 146 1.98 9.88 -11.80
C GLU A 146 2.60 10.58 -13.02
N ALA A 147 1.84 11.37 -13.77
CA ALA A 147 2.40 12.12 -14.90
C ALA A 147 3.48 13.12 -14.46
N PHE A 148 3.27 13.83 -13.36
CA PHE A 148 4.19 14.88 -12.87
C PHE A 148 5.19 14.42 -11.80
N GLY A 149 4.95 13.28 -11.17
CA GLY A 149 5.76 12.77 -10.06
C GLY A 149 6.47 11.45 -10.36
N ASN A 150 6.12 10.75 -11.45
CA ASN A 150 6.76 9.50 -11.81
C ASN A 150 7.65 9.62 -13.05
N ALA A 151 8.66 8.75 -13.09
CA ALA A 151 9.60 8.64 -14.18
C ALA A 151 9.99 7.18 -14.44
N ARG A 152 10.58 6.95 -15.62
CA ARG A 152 11.21 5.66 -15.94
C ARG A 152 12.61 5.65 -15.37
N THR A 153 12.88 4.69 -14.51
CA THR A 153 14.21 4.32 -14.03
C THR A 153 14.64 3.00 -14.67
N ASN A 154 15.89 2.59 -14.44
CA ASN A 154 16.39 1.30 -14.90
C ASN A 154 15.65 0.11 -14.25
N ARG A 155 15.04 0.32 -13.06
CA ARG A 155 14.32 -0.73 -12.31
C ARG A 155 12.80 -0.75 -12.54
N ASN A 156 12.19 0.39 -12.82
CA ASN A 156 10.74 0.52 -12.98
C ASN A 156 10.38 1.57 -14.04
N HIS A 157 9.39 1.27 -14.88
CA HIS A 157 8.97 2.19 -15.94
C HIS A 157 8.06 3.32 -15.46
N ASN A 158 7.42 3.16 -14.29
CA ASN A 158 6.54 4.12 -13.64
C ASN A 158 6.93 4.22 -12.15
N SER A 159 8.16 4.70 -11.90
CA SER A 159 8.72 4.83 -10.55
C SER A 159 8.29 6.15 -9.93
N SER A 160 7.62 6.12 -8.78
CA SER A 160 7.30 7.32 -8.00
C SER A 160 8.58 7.99 -7.52
N ARG A 161 8.79 9.26 -7.91
CA ARG A 161 9.95 10.08 -7.51
C ARG A 161 9.56 11.18 -6.54
N PHE A 162 8.50 10.92 -5.77
CA PHE A 162 8.01 11.69 -4.63
C PHE A 162 7.29 10.74 -3.66
N GLY A 163 7.23 11.10 -2.38
CA GLY A 163 6.42 10.44 -1.37
C GLY A 163 5.02 11.05 -1.32
N LYS A 164 3.99 10.21 -1.20
CA LYS A 164 2.59 10.62 -1.16
C LYS A 164 1.94 10.12 0.12
N TYR A 165 1.45 11.05 0.95
CA TYR A 165 0.58 10.74 2.07
C TYR A 165 -0.81 11.27 1.78
N MET A 166 -1.83 10.42 1.92
CA MET A 166 -3.21 10.78 1.64
C MET A 166 -4.04 10.59 2.90
N ASP A 167 -4.56 11.67 3.45
CA ASP A 167 -5.57 11.64 4.50
C ASP A 167 -6.96 11.55 3.87
N ILE A 168 -7.77 10.60 4.34
CA ILE A 168 -9.18 10.48 4.01
C ILE A 168 -9.94 10.79 5.28
N ASN A 169 -10.74 11.85 5.25
CA ASN A 169 -11.53 12.27 6.39
C ASN A 169 -12.85 11.51 6.38
N PHE A 170 -13.26 11.05 7.56
CA PHE A 170 -14.52 10.36 7.80
C PHE A 170 -15.33 11.08 8.85
N ASP A 171 -16.64 11.04 8.67
CA ASP A 171 -17.58 11.46 9.69
C ASP A 171 -17.76 10.43 10.81
N PHE A 172 -18.53 10.79 11.83
CA PHE A 172 -18.83 9.90 12.94
C PHE A 172 -19.60 8.62 12.53
N LYS A 173 -20.26 8.61 11.37
CA LYS A 173 -20.96 7.44 10.82
C LYS A 173 -20.00 6.50 10.09
N GLY A 174 -18.79 6.97 9.80
CA GLY A 174 -17.75 6.29 9.05
C GLY A 174 -17.88 6.46 7.53
N ASP A 175 -18.48 7.55 7.08
CA ASP A 175 -18.63 7.92 5.67
C ASP A 175 -17.56 8.96 5.27
N PRO A 176 -16.90 8.82 4.10
CA PRO A 176 -15.84 9.71 3.67
C PRO A 176 -16.40 11.07 3.23
N ILE A 177 -15.80 12.14 3.72
CA ILE A 177 -16.29 13.52 3.54
C ILE A 177 -15.33 14.42 2.77
N GLY A 178 -14.10 13.96 2.60
CA GLY A 178 -13.04 14.69 1.95
C GLY A 178 -11.69 14.03 2.18
N GLY A 179 -10.64 14.74 1.80
CA GLY A 179 -9.29 14.28 2.07
C GLY A 179 -8.25 15.33 1.72
N HIS A 180 -7.01 14.99 2.03
CA HIS A 180 -5.87 15.86 1.78
C HIS A 180 -4.65 15.04 1.37
N ILE A 181 -3.99 15.45 0.29
CA ILE A 181 -2.77 14.84 -0.23
C ILE A 181 -1.59 15.72 0.18
N HIS A 182 -0.66 15.14 0.93
CA HIS A 182 0.64 15.71 1.21
C HIS A 182 1.68 15.06 0.28
N SER A 183 2.38 15.89 -0.48
CA SER A 183 3.52 15.45 -1.28
C SER A 183 4.83 15.77 -0.58
N TYR A 184 5.76 14.82 -0.59
CA TYR A 184 7.09 14.96 0.02
C TYR A 184 8.17 14.64 -1.00
N LEU A 185 9.27 15.39 -1.00
CA LEU A 185 10.48 15.08 -1.77
C LEU A 185 10.26 14.74 -3.25
N LEU A 186 9.74 15.68 -4.03
CA LEU A 186 9.87 15.59 -5.47
C LEU A 186 11.36 15.63 -5.85
N GLU A 187 11.85 14.61 -6.56
CA GLU A 187 13.23 14.53 -7.08
C GLU A 187 13.44 15.54 -8.23
N LYS A 188 13.41 16.83 -7.92
CA LYS A 188 13.47 17.90 -8.93
C LYS A 188 14.78 17.94 -9.72
N SER A 189 15.87 17.38 -9.21
CA SER A 189 17.12 17.26 -9.99
C SER A 189 16.94 16.42 -11.27
N ARG A 190 15.95 15.51 -11.29
CA ARG A 190 15.55 14.76 -12.49
C ARG A 190 15.05 15.64 -13.62
N VAL A 191 14.57 16.85 -13.35
CA VAL A 191 14.18 17.81 -14.41
C VAL A 191 15.38 18.12 -15.30
N LEU A 192 16.57 18.24 -14.71
CA LEU A 192 17.77 18.68 -15.40
C LEU A 192 18.54 17.52 -16.01
N LYS A 193 18.79 16.48 -15.21
CA LYS A 193 19.71 15.40 -15.55
C LYS A 193 19.15 14.05 -15.14
N GLN A 194 19.35 13.07 -16.02
CA GLN A 194 18.90 11.69 -15.80
C GLN A 194 20.06 10.72 -16.02
N HIS A 195 20.06 9.60 -15.28
CA HIS A 195 21.05 8.55 -15.48
C HIS A 195 20.85 7.86 -16.83
N VAL A 196 21.91 7.21 -17.32
CA VAL A 196 21.87 6.43 -18.56
C VAL A 196 20.79 5.34 -18.45
N GLY A 197 19.87 5.32 -19.41
CA GLY A 197 18.73 4.39 -19.46
C GLY A 197 17.46 4.91 -18.77
N GLU A 198 17.55 6.03 -18.04
CA GLU A 198 16.42 6.66 -17.38
C GLU A 198 15.77 7.76 -18.24
N ARG A 199 14.64 8.27 -17.76
CA ARG A 199 13.92 9.39 -18.38
C ARG A 199 13.62 10.47 -17.35
N ASN A 200 13.27 11.64 -17.88
CA ASN A 200 12.63 12.70 -17.11
C ASN A 200 11.18 12.28 -16.72
N PHE A 201 10.45 13.14 -16.02
CA PHE A 201 9.06 12.93 -15.65
C PHE A 201 8.16 12.67 -16.87
N HIS A 202 7.12 11.85 -16.67
CA HIS A 202 6.24 11.40 -17.76
C HIS A 202 5.52 12.55 -18.48
N SER A 203 5.18 13.62 -17.76
CA SER A 203 4.50 14.82 -18.25
C SER A 203 5.16 15.42 -19.48
N PHE A 204 6.50 15.52 -19.53
CA PHE A 204 7.22 16.02 -20.70
C PHE A 204 7.01 15.15 -21.94
N TYR A 205 7.15 13.83 -21.80
CA TYR A 205 7.01 12.91 -22.93
C TYR A 205 5.55 12.76 -23.38
N GLN A 206 4.61 12.78 -22.42
CA GLN A 206 3.18 12.74 -22.70
C GLN A 206 2.74 14.02 -23.43
N MET A 207 3.26 15.20 -23.05
CA MET A 207 3.00 16.45 -23.76
C MET A 207 3.59 16.40 -25.18
N LEU A 208 4.87 16.09 -25.33
CA LEU A 208 5.53 16.09 -26.65
C LEU A 208 4.93 15.08 -27.62
N ARG A 209 4.56 13.87 -27.16
CA ARG A 209 4.05 12.79 -28.03
C ARG A 209 2.53 12.70 -28.12
N GLY A 210 1.81 13.18 -27.10
CA GLY A 210 0.37 13.02 -26.94
C GLY A 210 -0.45 14.26 -27.28
N SER A 211 0.20 15.42 -27.48
CA SER A 211 -0.48 16.65 -27.88
C SER A 211 -0.79 16.70 -29.38
N GLU A 212 -1.80 17.50 -29.74
CA GLU A 212 -2.13 17.85 -31.12
C GLU A 212 -1.07 18.80 -31.71
N GLU A 213 -0.91 18.79 -33.03
CA GLU A 213 0.10 19.61 -33.72
C GLU A 213 -0.19 21.13 -33.61
N GLU A 214 -1.44 21.52 -33.44
CA GLU A 214 -1.81 22.91 -33.14
C GLU A 214 -1.23 23.35 -31.79
N LEU A 215 -1.49 22.58 -30.75
CA LEU A 215 -0.98 22.86 -29.41
C LEU A 215 0.56 22.88 -29.37
N LEU A 216 1.23 21.96 -30.07
CA LEU A 216 2.69 21.96 -30.12
C LEU A 216 3.24 23.21 -30.81
N ARG A 217 2.60 23.66 -31.91
CA ARG A 217 2.99 24.91 -32.60
C ARG A 217 2.83 26.13 -31.69
N ASP A 218 1.72 26.24 -30.97
CA ASP A 218 1.47 27.35 -30.04
C ASP A 218 2.45 27.36 -28.85
N LEU A 219 3.08 26.23 -28.55
CA LEU A 219 4.10 26.09 -27.49
C LEU A 219 5.53 26.20 -28.02
N HIS A 220 5.71 26.44 -29.31
CA HIS A 220 7.00 26.40 -30.02
C HIS A 220 7.73 25.05 -29.85
N LEU A 221 6.97 23.95 -29.72
CA LEU A 221 7.50 22.62 -29.48
C LEU A 221 7.46 21.74 -30.74
N GLN A 222 8.38 20.79 -30.79
CA GLN A 222 8.43 19.72 -31.76
C GLN A 222 8.23 18.37 -31.07
N ARG A 223 7.55 17.44 -31.74
CA ARG A 223 7.20 16.12 -31.20
C ARG A 223 8.40 15.27 -30.77
N ASN A 224 9.61 15.57 -31.25
CA ASN A 224 10.83 14.81 -30.97
C ASN A 224 11.51 15.24 -29.64
N PRO A 225 11.53 14.40 -28.59
CA PRO A 225 12.18 14.73 -27.31
C PRO A 225 13.70 14.84 -27.37
N ALA A 226 14.35 14.38 -28.46
CA ALA A 226 15.80 14.50 -28.61
C ALA A 226 16.27 15.94 -28.85
N LEU A 227 15.35 16.86 -29.17
CA LEU A 227 15.66 18.27 -29.45
C LEU A 227 15.83 19.10 -28.18
N TYR A 228 15.41 18.59 -27.01
CA TYR A 228 15.48 19.31 -25.75
C TYR A 228 16.51 18.68 -24.82
N ALA A 229 17.44 19.49 -24.30
CA ALA A 229 18.53 19.03 -23.45
C ALA A 229 18.02 18.22 -22.25
N PHE A 230 16.98 18.71 -21.58
CA PHE A 230 16.37 18.10 -20.39
C PHE A 230 15.61 16.79 -20.65
N THR A 231 15.31 16.42 -21.90
CA THR A 231 14.70 15.12 -22.23
C THR A 231 15.61 14.21 -23.03
N ARG A 232 16.67 14.75 -23.65
CA ARG A 232 17.70 14.01 -24.39
C ARG A 232 18.68 13.31 -23.45
N GLN A 233 19.05 13.94 -22.34
CA GLN A 233 19.97 13.33 -21.36
C GLN A 233 19.39 12.02 -20.81
N GLY A 234 20.19 10.96 -20.73
CA GLY A 234 19.78 9.64 -20.24
C GLY A 234 18.95 8.76 -21.20
N ALA A 235 18.34 9.33 -22.25
CA ALA A 235 17.47 8.57 -23.16
C ALA A 235 18.27 7.61 -24.07
N GLY A 236 18.11 6.31 -23.84
CA GLY A 236 18.20 5.35 -24.93
C GLY A 236 17.08 5.65 -25.92
N LEU A 237 17.37 6.42 -26.97
CA LEU A 237 16.40 6.89 -27.97
C LEU A 237 15.70 5.74 -28.74
N ASN A 238 16.17 4.50 -28.58
CA ASN A 238 15.60 3.29 -29.17
C ASN A 238 14.83 2.46 -28.14
N VAL A 239 13.57 2.81 -27.87
CA VAL A 239 12.58 1.83 -27.37
C VAL A 239 11.23 2.11 -28.01
N SER A 240 10.71 1.09 -28.67
CA SER A 240 9.35 0.98 -29.22
C SER A 240 8.31 1.55 -28.26
N GLY A 241 7.45 2.43 -28.80
CA GLY A 241 6.46 3.18 -28.03
C GLY A 241 5.49 2.27 -27.29
N GLY A 242 5.71 2.06 -25.99
CA GLY A 242 4.72 1.49 -25.09
C GLY A 242 3.48 2.38 -25.01
N ALA A 243 2.30 1.77 -24.90
CA ALA A 243 0.99 2.43 -24.86
C ALA A 243 0.88 3.57 -23.83
N ALA A 244 1.61 3.48 -22.71
CA ALA A 244 1.63 4.51 -21.66
C ALA A 244 2.23 5.87 -22.11
N SER A 245 3.07 5.90 -23.15
CA SER A 245 3.59 7.17 -23.70
C SER A 245 2.59 7.88 -24.62
N ARG A 246 1.48 7.23 -24.99
CA ARG A 246 0.39 7.77 -25.81
C ARG A 246 -0.83 8.20 -25.00
N GLN A 247 -0.95 7.80 -23.74
CA GLN A 247 -2.03 8.26 -22.86
C GLN A 247 -1.69 9.65 -22.33
N HIS A 248 -2.30 10.66 -22.95
CA HIS A 248 -2.21 12.04 -22.51
C HIS A 248 -2.94 12.21 -21.17
N TRP A 249 -2.34 12.94 -20.22
CA TRP A 249 -2.91 13.16 -18.89
C TRP A 249 -4.07 14.19 -18.92
N ALA A 250 -4.13 15.07 -19.92
CA ALA A 250 -5.07 16.18 -19.98
C ALA A 250 -6.57 15.80 -19.92
N PRO A 251 -7.06 14.74 -20.61
CA PRO A 251 -8.47 14.35 -20.51
C PRO A 251 -8.90 13.97 -19.08
N ARG A 252 -7.97 13.46 -18.27
CA ARG A 252 -8.20 13.12 -16.86
C ARG A 252 -8.02 14.31 -15.91
N ALA A 253 -7.29 15.35 -16.35
CA ALA A 253 -7.19 16.60 -15.62
C ALA A 253 -8.44 17.48 -15.84
N GLN A 254 -9.07 17.45 -17.02
CA GLN A 254 -10.26 18.24 -17.34
C GLN A 254 -11.46 17.97 -16.42
N SER A 255 -11.61 16.76 -15.86
CA SER A 255 -12.66 16.44 -14.89
C SER A 255 -12.50 17.12 -13.52
N GLY A 256 -11.40 17.85 -13.28
CA GLY A 256 -11.17 18.65 -12.07
C GLY A 256 -10.60 20.06 -12.30
N HIS A 257 -10.31 20.45 -13.56
CA HIS A 257 -9.65 21.72 -13.89
C HIS A 257 -10.40 22.45 -15.00
N GLY A 258 -10.57 23.76 -14.87
CA GLY A 258 -11.09 24.60 -15.95
C GLY A 258 -10.12 24.65 -17.15
N PRO A 259 -10.60 24.85 -18.39
CA PRO A 259 -9.79 24.77 -19.61
C PRO A 259 -8.59 25.74 -19.62
N GLY A 260 -8.72 26.94 -19.03
CA GLY A 260 -7.62 27.91 -18.93
C GLY A 260 -6.45 27.45 -18.04
N CYS A 261 -6.69 26.60 -17.05
CA CYS A 261 -5.64 26.08 -16.18
C CYS A 261 -4.72 25.10 -16.92
N LEU A 262 -5.27 24.27 -17.81
CA LEU A 262 -4.53 23.26 -18.55
C LEU A 262 -3.50 23.90 -19.50
N TRP A 263 -3.88 25.02 -20.12
CA TRP A 263 -3.01 25.82 -20.98
C TRP A 263 -1.78 26.33 -20.24
N THR A 264 -1.94 26.91 -19.04
CA THR A 264 -0.81 27.35 -18.22
C THR A 264 0.13 26.19 -17.88
N VAL A 265 -0.40 25.01 -17.55
CA VAL A 265 0.43 23.82 -17.27
C VAL A 265 1.28 23.45 -18.49
N HIS A 266 0.69 23.41 -19.68
CA HIS A 266 1.44 23.14 -20.91
C HIS A 266 2.51 24.22 -21.20
N ARG A 267 2.17 25.50 -21.02
CA ARG A 267 3.12 26.61 -21.19
C ARG A 267 4.31 26.50 -20.24
N ILE A 268 4.07 26.15 -18.98
CA ILE A 268 5.14 25.96 -18.00
C ILE A 268 6.06 24.81 -18.40
N LEU A 269 5.51 23.66 -18.81
CA LEU A 269 6.31 22.53 -19.27
C LEU A 269 7.13 22.88 -20.52
N ALA A 270 6.54 23.60 -21.46
CA ALA A 270 7.23 24.09 -22.66
C ALA A 270 8.35 25.08 -22.31
N ALA A 271 8.09 26.04 -21.42
CA ALA A 271 9.07 27.01 -20.95
C ALA A 271 10.29 26.33 -20.32
N ILE A 272 10.08 25.27 -19.52
CA ILE A 272 11.18 24.48 -18.93
C ILE A 272 12.04 23.81 -20.01
N LEU A 273 11.41 23.25 -21.05
CA LEU A 273 12.14 22.59 -22.15
C LEU A 273 12.99 23.58 -22.95
N HIS A 274 12.43 24.75 -23.28
CA HIS A 274 13.17 25.82 -23.97
C HIS A 274 14.27 26.42 -23.10
N LEU A 275 13.98 26.66 -21.82
CA LEU A 275 14.97 27.14 -20.85
C LEU A 275 16.19 26.21 -20.80
N GLY A 276 16.00 24.89 -20.88
CA GLY A 276 17.10 23.92 -20.88
C GLY A 276 17.98 23.95 -22.13
N ASN A 277 17.52 24.53 -23.24
CA ASN A 277 18.29 24.69 -24.47
C ASN A 277 19.05 26.03 -24.53
N ILE A 278 18.84 26.94 -23.59
CA ILE A 278 19.58 28.21 -23.52
C ILE A 278 21.04 27.93 -23.16
N GLU A 279 21.95 28.36 -24.05
CA GLU A 279 23.40 28.31 -23.87
C GLU A 279 23.97 29.73 -23.73
N PHE A 280 24.99 29.87 -22.90
CA PHE A 280 25.64 31.15 -22.60
C PHE A 280 27.05 31.19 -23.20
N VAL A 281 27.39 32.30 -23.83
CA VAL A 281 28.67 32.53 -24.50
C VAL A 281 29.30 33.81 -23.99
N GLU A 282 30.60 33.78 -23.72
CA GLU A 282 31.38 34.96 -23.37
C GLU A 282 31.78 35.70 -24.64
N THR A 283 31.41 36.98 -24.75
CA THR A 283 31.83 37.83 -25.86
C THR A 283 33.18 38.46 -25.54
N LYS A 284 34.16 38.26 -26.42
CA LYS A 284 35.44 38.96 -26.40
C LYS A 284 35.39 40.06 -27.45
N GLU A 285 34.92 41.25 -27.10
CA GLU A 285 35.15 42.42 -27.94
C GLU A 285 36.44 43.11 -27.50
N GLU A 286 37.34 43.38 -28.46
CA GLU A 286 38.57 44.14 -28.25
C GLU A 286 38.23 45.63 -28.11
N GLY A 287 37.90 46.07 -26.88
CA GLY A 287 37.66 47.47 -26.54
C GLY A 287 37.45 47.67 -25.04
N PRO A 288 37.60 48.91 -24.51
CA PRO A 288 37.51 49.18 -23.07
C PRO A 288 36.08 49.10 -22.49
N GLU A 289 35.08 48.66 -23.26
CA GLU A 289 33.71 48.47 -22.80
C GLU A 289 33.34 46.98 -22.69
N LYS A 290 33.57 46.44 -21.48
CA LYS A 290 32.96 45.26 -20.83
C LYS A 290 32.94 43.92 -21.59
N GLU A 291 33.83 43.01 -21.15
CA GLU A 291 33.59 41.56 -21.23
C GLU A 291 32.17 41.24 -20.73
N GLY A 292 31.34 40.65 -21.58
CA GLY A 292 29.92 40.41 -21.32
C GLY A 292 29.51 38.96 -21.57
N LEU A 293 28.60 38.45 -20.74
CA LEU A 293 27.94 37.17 -20.98
C LEU A 293 26.68 37.39 -21.81
N VAL A 294 26.53 36.66 -22.91
CA VAL A 294 25.36 36.73 -23.79
C VAL A 294 24.73 35.36 -23.99
N VAL A 295 23.46 35.34 -24.41
CA VAL A 295 22.75 34.11 -24.78
C VAL A 295 23.03 33.78 -26.25
N ALA A 296 23.37 32.53 -26.56
CA ALA A 296 23.72 32.11 -27.92
C ALA A 296 22.56 32.24 -28.93
N GLU A 297 21.35 31.88 -28.51
CA GLU A 297 20.15 31.90 -29.34
C GLU A 297 19.04 32.70 -28.63
N GLU A 298 18.94 33.99 -28.93
CA GLU A 298 18.00 34.89 -28.26
C GLU A 298 16.53 34.53 -28.49
N VAL A 299 16.21 33.84 -29.59
CA VAL A 299 14.84 33.37 -29.89
C VAL A 299 14.29 32.46 -28.78
N LEU A 300 15.16 31.69 -28.11
CA LEU A 300 14.75 30.86 -26.98
C LEU A 300 14.31 31.70 -25.78
N VAL A 301 14.90 32.88 -25.59
CA VAL A 301 14.49 33.84 -24.56
C VAL A 301 13.11 34.41 -24.89
N ASP A 302 12.84 34.69 -26.17
CA ASP A 302 11.53 35.15 -26.63
C ASP A 302 10.46 34.09 -26.35
N TYR A 303 10.72 32.82 -26.66
CA TYR A 303 9.81 31.72 -26.35
C TYR A 303 9.57 31.60 -24.84
N VAL A 304 10.61 31.68 -24.01
CA VAL A 304 10.45 31.59 -22.54
C VAL A 304 9.64 32.79 -22.01
N ALA A 305 9.90 34.00 -22.50
CA ALA A 305 9.17 35.20 -22.12
C ALA A 305 7.68 35.12 -22.49
N GLU A 306 7.39 34.69 -23.73
CA GLU A 306 6.03 34.46 -24.21
C GLU A 306 5.33 33.39 -23.37
N LEU A 307 5.94 32.23 -23.16
CA LEU A 307 5.33 31.10 -22.44
C LEU A 307 5.14 31.39 -20.94
N THR A 308 6.00 32.19 -20.34
CA THR A 308 5.85 32.62 -18.94
C THR A 308 5.00 33.89 -18.80
N ALA A 309 4.56 34.51 -19.91
CA ALA A 309 3.83 35.78 -19.90
C ALA A 309 4.58 36.89 -19.14
N THR A 310 5.89 36.97 -19.34
CA THR A 310 6.77 37.96 -18.70
C THR A 310 7.51 38.81 -19.74
N PRO A 311 7.96 40.03 -19.39
CA PRO A 311 8.70 40.86 -20.34
C PRO A 311 10.07 40.25 -20.68
N ARG A 312 10.36 40.14 -21.97
CA ARG A 312 11.62 39.60 -22.52
C ARG A 312 12.87 40.14 -21.81
N ASP A 313 12.98 41.45 -21.67
CA ASP A 313 14.16 42.10 -21.10
C ASP A 313 14.39 41.69 -19.64
N GLN A 314 13.32 41.40 -18.88
CA GLN A 314 13.44 40.94 -17.50
C GLN A 314 13.86 39.47 -17.42
N VAL A 315 13.43 38.64 -18.38
CA VAL A 315 13.90 37.24 -18.49
C VAL A 315 15.39 37.23 -18.78
N LEU A 316 15.82 37.99 -19.80
CA LEU A 316 17.22 38.11 -20.19
C LEU A 316 18.08 38.62 -19.03
N ARG A 317 17.63 39.70 -18.36
CA ARG A 317 18.31 40.27 -17.19
C ARG A 317 18.48 39.25 -16.07
N SER A 318 17.41 38.50 -15.75
CA SER A 318 17.45 37.48 -14.68
C SER A 318 18.38 36.30 -15.01
N LEU A 319 18.57 36.00 -16.31
CA LEU A 319 19.49 34.95 -16.76
C LEU A 319 20.96 35.40 -16.73
N LEU A 320 21.23 36.68 -16.98
CA LEU A 320 22.58 37.23 -17.14
C LEU A 320 23.10 37.97 -15.91
N ALA A 321 22.24 38.38 -14.98
CA ALA A 321 22.63 39.11 -13.78
C ALA A 321 21.68 38.84 -12.60
N ARG A 322 22.16 39.18 -11.40
CA ARG A 322 21.36 39.18 -10.17
C ARG A 322 21.45 40.52 -9.44
N THR A 323 20.37 40.88 -8.77
CA THR A 323 20.34 42.07 -7.91
C THR A 323 20.77 41.69 -6.48
N VAL A 324 21.79 42.37 -5.94
CA VAL A 324 22.31 42.13 -4.59
C VAL A 324 22.21 43.41 -3.75
N ALA A 325 21.67 43.32 -2.54
CA ALA A 325 21.73 44.41 -1.57
C ALA A 325 23.10 44.43 -0.90
N SER A 326 23.87 45.50 -1.12
CA SER A 326 25.07 45.77 -0.34
C SER A 326 24.69 46.39 1.01
N GLY A 327 25.60 46.35 2.00
CA GLY A 327 25.40 46.66 3.44
C GLY A 327 24.95 48.09 3.82
N GLY A 328 24.16 48.75 2.98
CA GLY A 328 23.55 50.08 3.17
C GLY A 328 22.24 50.29 2.40
N ARG A 329 21.50 49.22 2.01
CA ARG A 329 20.23 49.26 1.22
C ARG A 329 20.36 49.66 -0.26
N GLU A 330 21.57 49.87 -0.77
CA GLU A 330 21.79 50.07 -2.21
C GLU A 330 21.75 48.73 -2.96
N LEU A 331 20.95 48.69 -4.04
CA LEU A 331 20.81 47.55 -4.93
C LEU A 331 21.87 47.63 -6.03
N ILE A 332 22.80 46.69 -6.04
CA ILE A 332 23.85 46.58 -7.07
C ILE A 332 23.53 45.38 -7.95
N GLU A 333 23.58 45.58 -9.26
CA GLU A 333 23.46 44.50 -10.23
C GLU A 333 24.82 43.84 -10.45
N LYS A 334 24.89 42.54 -10.19
CA LYS A 334 26.07 41.72 -10.39
C LYS A 334 25.85 40.82 -11.60
N ALA A 335 26.64 41.02 -12.66
CA ALA A 335 26.67 40.14 -13.81
C ALA A 335 27.09 38.72 -13.41
N HIS A 336 26.46 37.73 -14.05
CA HIS A 336 26.79 36.32 -13.87
C HIS A 336 28.03 35.93 -14.67
N SER A 337 28.82 35.01 -14.11
CA SER A 337 29.73 34.21 -14.92
C SER A 337 28.95 33.13 -15.67
N THR A 338 29.57 32.51 -16.68
CA THR A 338 28.99 31.37 -17.42
C THR A 338 28.46 30.26 -16.48
N ALA A 339 29.21 29.94 -15.42
CA ALA A 339 28.80 28.96 -14.43
C ALA A 339 27.61 29.43 -13.56
N GLU A 340 27.60 30.71 -13.15
CA GLU A 340 26.48 31.28 -12.39
C GLU A 340 25.19 31.34 -13.23
N ALA A 341 25.28 31.68 -14.52
CA ALA A 341 24.12 31.73 -15.43
C ALA A 341 23.55 30.33 -15.72
N CYS A 342 24.40 29.33 -15.96
CA CYS A 342 23.99 27.93 -16.05
C CYS A 342 23.27 27.47 -14.77
N TYR A 343 23.82 27.80 -13.60
CA TYR A 343 23.18 27.51 -12.31
C TYR A 343 21.82 28.21 -12.19
N ALA A 344 21.73 29.47 -12.59
CA ALA A 344 20.51 30.28 -12.52
C ALA A 344 19.38 29.68 -13.37
N ARG A 345 19.68 29.34 -14.63
CA ARG A 345 18.80 28.62 -15.57
C ARG A 345 18.30 27.31 -14.97
N ASP A 346 19.21 26.49 -14.47
CA ASP A 346 18.91 25.17 -13.92
C ASP A 346 18.11 25.26 -12.60
N ALA A 347 18.43 26.21 -11.73
CA ALA A 347 17.68 26.49 -10.51
C ALA A 347 16.25 26.95 -10.83
N CYS A 348 16.08 27.83 -11.82
CA CYS A 348 14.79 28.29 -12.29
C CYS A 348 13.94 27.12 -12.83
N ALA A 349 14.49 26.29 -13.73
CA ALA A 349 13.80 25.12 -14.27
C ALA A 349 13.30 24.17 -13.18
N LYS A 350 14.17 23.82 -12.20
CA LYS A 350 13.81 22.99 -11.05
C LYS A 350 12.69 23.61 -10.20
N ALA A 351 12.81 24.90 -9.90
CA ALA A 351 11.89 25.60 -9.00
C ALA A 351 10.52 25.79 -9.65
N VAL A 352 10.47 26.15 -10.94
CA VAL A 352 9.22 26.23 -11.71
C VAL A 352 8.51 24.88 -11.75
N TYR A 353 9.22 23.79 -12.01
CA TYR A 353 8.61 22.45 -12.00
C TYR A 353 8.09 22.05 -10.63
N GLN A 354 8.87 22.31 -9.57
CA GLN A 354 8.46 22.04 -8.19
C GLN A 354 7.18 22.81 -7.82
N ARG A 355 7.13 24.11 -8.11
CA ARG A 355 5.96 24.96 -7.83
C ARG A 355 4.74 24.55 -8.64
N LEU A 356 4.93 24.13 -9.89
CA LEU A 356 3.86 23.54 -10.70
C LEU A 356 3.29 22.28 -10.03
N PHE A 357 4.16 21.37 -9.59
CA PHE A 357 3.74 20.15 -8.92
C PHE A 357 2.99 20.43 -7.60
N GLU A 358 3.51 21.33 -6.76
CA GLU A 358 2.85 21.78 -5.53
C GLU A 358 1.49 22.41 -5.82
N TRP A 359 1.40 23.24 -6.87
CA TRP A 359 0.14 23.83 -7.30
C TRP A 359 -0.88 22.77 -7.76
N ILE A 360 -0.46 21.77 -8.52
CA ILE A 360 -1.32 20.65 -8.93
C ILE A 360 -1.87 19.91 -7.70
N VAL A 361 -1.01 19.60 -6.72
CA VAL A 361 -1.41 18.95 -5.47
C VAL A 361 -2.42 19.83 -4.71
N ASN A 362 -2.15 21.13 -4.57
CA ASN A 362 -3.04 22.07 -3.89
C ASN A 362 -4.39 22.21 -4.61
N LYS A 363 -4.42 22.17 -5.94
CA LYS A 363 -5.66 22.15 -6.71
C LYS A 363 -6.46 20.88 -6.47
N ILE A 364 -5.82 19.72 -6.49
CA ILE A 364 -6.47 18.45 -6.13
C ILE A 364 -7.05 18.53 -4.71
N ASN A 365 -6.29 19.04 -3.74
CA ASN A 365 -6.74 19.22 -2.36
C ASN A 365 -7.96 20.15 -2.27
N SER A 366 -7.97 21.28 -2.99
CA SER A 366 -9.13 22.20 -2.99
C SER A 366 -10.42 21.56 -3.53
N VAL A 367 -10.30 20.56 -4.42
CA VAL A 367 -11.45 19.79 -4.92
C VAL A 367 -11.86 18.73 -3.89
N MET A 368 -10.91 18.16 -3.15
CA MET A 368 -11.15 17.14 -2.12
C MET A 368 -11.60 17.69 -0.76
N GLU A 369 -11.45 18.99 -0.52
CA GLU A 369 -11.78 19.62 0.75
C GLU A 369 -13.27 19.46 1.12
N ALA A 370 -13.53 19.17 2.39
CA ALA A 370 -14.88 18.95 2.90
C ALA A 370 -15.64 20.29 2.95
N ARG A 371 -16.80 20.37 2.31
CA ARG A 371 -17.59 21.62 2.23
C ARG A 371 -18.56 21.75 3.40
N GLY A 372 -18.58 22.91 4.05
CA GLY A 372 -19.67 23.33 4.95
C GLY A 372 -19.75 22.62 6.31
N ARG A 373 -18.66 21.97 6.75
CA ARG A 373 -18.58 21.35 8.08
C ARG A 373 -18.14 22.32 9.15
N ASP A 374 -18.78 22.20 10.31
CA ASP A 374 -18.34 22.82 11.55
C ASP A 374 -18.06 21.71 12.57
N PRO A 375 -16.80 21.54 13.05
CA PRO A 375 -16.45 20.55 14.07
C PRO A 375 -17.32 20.62 15.34
N ARG A 376 -17.89 21.80 15.66
CA ARG A 376 -18.79 21.98 16.81
C ARG A 376 -20.18 21.40 16.56
N ARG A 377 -20.64 21.37 15.30
CA ARG A 377 -21.97 20.87 14.91
C ARG A 377 -21.93 19.39 14.51
N ASP A 378 -20.90 19.00 13.76
CA ASP A 378 -20.89 17.74 13.01
C ASP A 378 -20.03 16.64 13.68
N GLY A 379 -19.36 16.97 14.80
CA GLY A 379 -18.49 16.07 15.57
C GLY A 379 -17.03 16.09 15.11
N LYS A 380 -16.15 15.42 15.86
CA LYS A 380 -14.73 15.29 15.49
C LYS A 380 -14.59 14.30 14.33
N ASP A 381 -14.00 14.77 13.23
CA ASP A 381 -13.64 13.93 12.10
C ASP A 381 -12.56 12.93 12.51
N THR A 382 -12.63 11.74 11.94
CA THR A 382 -11.57 10.72 12.04
C THR A 382 -10.90 10.53 10.70
N VAL A 383 -9.63 10.14 10.72
CA VAL A 383 -8.82 10.05 9.50
C VAL A 383 -8.30 8.63 9.28
N ILE A 384 -8.33 8.18 8.01
CA ILE A 384 -7.49 7.07 7.55
C ILE A 384 -6.42 7.65 6.63
N GLY A 385 -5.19 7.67 7.10
CA GLY A 385 -4.02 8.07 6.32
C GLY A 385 -3.47 6.89 5.51
N VAL A 386 -3.08 7.10 4.26
CA VAL A 386 -2.39 6.10 3.43
C VAL A 386 -1.07 6.68 2.97
N LEU A 387 0.04 6.08 3.42
CA LEU A 387 1.40 6.50 3.07
C LEU A 387 1.98 5.58 1.98
N ASP A 388 2.19 6.13 0.79
CA ASP A 388 2.95 5.51 -0.31
C ASP A 388 4.26 6.30 -0.49
N ILE A 389 5.33 5.78 0.08
CA ILE A 389 6.67 6.37 -0.01
C ILE A 389 7.59 5.54 -0.90
N TYR A 390 8.57 6.21 -1.51
CA TYR A 390 9.65 5.53 -2.22
C TYR A 390 10.39 4.57 -1.27
N GLY A 391 10.84 3.44 -1.83
CA GLY A 391 11.58 2.44 -1.06
C GLY A 391 13.02 2.86 -0.80
N PHE A 392 13.72 2.06 0.00
CA PHE A 392 15.17 2.15 0.16
C PHE A 392 15.87 1.98 -1.20
N GLU A 393 16.83 2.85 -1.53
CA GLU A 393 17.53 2.85 -2.82
C GLU A 393 19.03 2.62 -2.65
N VAL A 394 19.56 1.65 -3.40
CA VAL A 394 21.01 1.39 -3.50
C VAL A 394 21.37 1.25 -4.96
N PHE A 395 22.04 2.26 -5.49
CA PHE A 395 22.52 2.34 -6.87
C PHE A 395 24.04 2.16 -6.94
N PRO A 396 24.60 1.91 -8.15
CA PRO A 396 26.05 1.90 -8.35
C PRO A 396 26.73 3.20 -7.93
N VAL A 397 26.06 4.34 -8.11
CA VAL A 397 26.49 5.66 -7.62
C VAL A 397 25.31 6.29 -6.88
N ASN A 398 25.43 6.44 -5.55
CA ASN A 398 24.41 7.08 -4.72
C ASN A 398 24.82 8.53 -4.45
N SER A 399 23.89 9.46 -4.60
CA SER A 399 24.14 10.89 -4.34
C SER A 399 23.25 11.41 -3.21
N PHE A 400 23.14 12.74 -3.09
CA PHE A 400 22.38 13.43 -2.05
C PHE A 400 20.91 13.00 -2.01
N GLU A 401 20.32 12.73 -3.17
CA GLU A 401 18.93 12.26 -3.29
C GLU A 401 18.73 10.89 -2.63
N GLN A 402 19.59 9.92 -2.94
CA GLN A 402 19.54 8.59 -2.29
C GLN A 402 19.82 8.71 -0.79
N PHE A 403 20.73 9.60 -0.37
CA PHE A 403 20.98 9.85 1.04
C PHE A 403 19.72 10.34 1.77
N CYS A 404 18.98 11.29 1.19
CA CYS A 404 17.72 11.76 1.75
C CYS A 404 16.65 10.66 1.77
N ILE A 405 16.50 9.91 0.68
CA ILE A 405 15.57 8.78 0.55
C ILE A 405 15.83 7.71 1.62
N ASN A 406 17.09 7.34 1.81
CA ASN A 406 17.48 6.30 2.77
C ASN A 406 17.34 6.79 4.22
N TYR A 407 17.61 8.07 4.50
CA TYR A 407 17.30 8.67 5.82
C TYR A 407 15.80 8.65 6.12
N CYS A 408 14.92 8.96 5.14
CA CYS A 408 13.47 8.82 5.31
C CYS A 408 13.07 7.39 5.70
N ASN A 409 13.60 6.39 4.98
CA ASN A 409 13.33 4.98 5.29
C ASN A 409 13.87 4.58 6.67
N GLU A 410 15.06 5.06 7.06
CA GLU A 410 15.63 4.85 8.40
C GLU A 410 14.72 5.40 9.51
N LYS A 411 14.20 6.62 9.32
CA LYS A 411 13.25 7.28 10.22
C LYS A 411 11.93 6.54 10.36
N LEU A 412 11.34 6.14 9.24
CA LEU A 412 10.08 5.39 9.23
C LEU A 412 10.25 4.01 9.84
N GLN A 413 11.40 3.35 9.64
CA GLN A 413 11.71 2.09 10.30
C GLN A 413 11.89 2.26 11.82
N GLN A 414 12.53 3.35 12.26
CA GLN A 414 12.65 3.66 13.70
C GLN A 414 11.26 3.83 14.33
N LEU A 415 10.40 4.64 13.70
CA LEU A 415 9.02 4.84 14.16
C LEU A 415 8.24 3.52 14.18
N PHE A 416 8.37 2.70 13.13
CA PHE A 416 7.73 1.40 13.02
C PHE A 416 8.05 0.50 14.22
N ILE A 417 9.34 0.33 14.53
CA ILE A 417 9.77 -0.52 15.64
C ILE A 417 9.26 0.04 16.97
N GLN A 418 9.38 1.35 17.18
CA GLN A 418 8.90 2.00 18.40
C GLN A 418 7.39 1.82 18.61
N LEU A 419 6.58 2.02 17.56
CA LEU A 419 5.13 1.89 17.65
C LEU A 419 4.69 0.44 17.87
N ILE A 420 5.33 -0.53 17.22
CA ILE A 420 5.03 -1.96 17.46
C ILE A 420 5.36 -2.36 18.89
N LEU A 421 6.55 -2.00 19.38
CA LEU A 421 6.96 -2.32 20.75
C LEU A 421 6.03 -1.68 21.77
N LYS A 422 5.67 -0.40 21.57
CA LYS A 422 4.73 0.31 22.43
C LYS A 422 3.34 -0.35 22.42
N GLN A 423 2.82 -0.71 21.25
CA GLN A 423 1.51 -1.37 21.13
C GLN A 423 1.49 -2.73 21.86
N GLU A 424 2.57 -3.51 21.75
CA GLU A 424 2.69 -4.79 22.47
C GLU A 424 2.80 -4.60 23.98
N GLN A 425 3.56 -3.61 24.45
CA GLN A 425 3.65 -3.25 25.87
C GLN A 425 2.29 -2.84 26.44
N GLU A 426 1.57 -1.97 25.76
CA GLU A 426 0.24 -1.51 26.17
C GLU A 426 -0.78 -2.66 26.24
N GLU A 427 -0.73 -3.59 25.28
CA GLU A 427 -1.61 -4.76 25.29
C GLU A 427 -1.28 -5.71 26.45
N TYR A 428 0.01 -5.95 26.72
CA TYR A 428 0.41 -6.82 27.83
C TYR A 428 0.03 -6.20 29.16
N GLN A 429 0.23 -4.89 29.32
CA GLN A 429 -0.21 -4.16 30.51
C GLN A 429 -1.74 -4.24 30.67
N ARG A 430 -2.50 -4.05 29.59
CA ARG A 430 -3.97 -4.15 29.60
C ARG A 430 -4.47 -5.53 29.97
N GLU A 431 -3.75 -6.58 29.57
CA GLU A 431 -4.12 -7.98 29.81
C GLU A 431 -3.46 -8.56 31.07
N GLY A 432 -2.65 -7.80 31.81
CA GLY A 432 -1.99 -8.25 33.03
C GLY A 432 -0.86 -9.26 32.79
N ILE A 433 -0.20 -9.18 31.62
CA ILE A 433 0.89 -10.05 31.19
C ILE A 433 2.24 -9.39 31.47
N THR A 434 3.20 -10.15 32.03
CA THR A 434 4.54 -9.65 32.32
C THR A 434 5.32 -9.35 31.04
N TRP A 435 5.83 -8.13 30.92
CA TRP A 435 6.72 -7.73 29.82
C TRP A 435 8.10 -8.35 29.98
N GLN A 436 8.66 -8.87 28.89
CA GLN A 436 10.04 -9.33 28.81
C GLN A 436 10.79 -8.40 27.84
N SER A 437 12.03 -8.04 28.18
CA SER A 437 12.87 -7.24 27.28
C SER A 437 13.12 -8.02 26.00
N ILE A 438 12.91 -7.36 24.86
CA ILE A 438 13.12 -7.94 23.54
C ILE A 438 14.39 -7.33 22.98
N ASP A 439 15.38 -8.16 22.66
CA ASP A 439 16.57 -7.71 21.93
C ASP A 439 16.21 -7.49 20.46
N TYR A 440 16.44 -6.28 19.96
CA TYR A 440 16.20 -5.92 18.56
C TYR A 440 17.28 -4.97 18.04
N PHE A 441 17.42 -4.92 16.72
CA PHE A 441 18.33 -3.96 16.08
C PHE A 441 17.80 -2.54 16.23
N ASN A 442 18.45 -1.73 17.08
CA ASN A 442 18.06 -0.34 17.28
C ASN A 442 18.79 0.57 16.30
N ASN A 443 18.05 1.10 15.34
CA ASN A 443 18.59 1.98 14.30
C ASN A 443 18.66 3.47 14.71
N ALA A 444 18.35 3.81 15.98
CA ALA A 444 18.43 5.19 16.48
C ALA A 444 19.83 5.80 16.31
N ALA A 445 20.90 5.01 16.46
CA ALA A 445 22.27 5.50 16.26
C ALA A 445 22.54 5.98 14.82
N ILE A 446 21.91 5.35 13.82
CA ILE A 446 22.03 5.75 12.41
C ILE A 446 21.25 7.03 12.16
N VAL A 447 20.05 7.14 12.74
CA VAL A 447 19.24 8.36 12.66
C VAL A 447 19.96 9.55 13.30
N GLU A 448 20.56 9.37 14.48
CA GLU A 448 21.34 10.38 15.17
C GLU A 448 22.57 10.82 14.36
N LEU A 449 23.29 9.87 13.73
CA LEU A 449 24.41 10.18 12.83
C LEU A 449 24.01 11.18 11.73
N VAL A 450 22.80 11.06 11.18
CA VAL A 450 22.34 11.93 10.10
C VAL A 450 21.86 13.29 10.61
N GLU A 451 21.06 13.32 11.68
CA GLU A 451 20.27 14.51 11.99
C GLU A 451 20.71 15.31 13.23
N ARG A 452 21.50 14.73 14.13
CA ARG A 452 21.73 15.27 15.48
C ARG A 452 22.58 16.54 15.43
N PRO A 453 22.03 17.73 15.73
CA PRO A 453 22.83 18.95 15.76
C PRO A 453 23.84 18.94 16.94
N PRO A 454 25.02 19.56 16.82
CA PRO A 454 25.61 20.16 15.61
C PRO A 454 26.40 19.15 14.76
N ARG A 455 26.54 17.89 15.19
CA ARG A 455 27.49 16.93 14.60
C ARG A 455 26.93 16.07 13.48
N GLY A 456 25.63 16.01 13.28
CA GLY A 456 25.00 15.15 12.29
C GLY A 456 25.35 15.58 10.86
N ILE A 457 25.35 14.62 9.93
CA ILE A 457 25.76 14.84 8.53
C ILE A 457 25.02 16.03 7.89
N LEU A 458 23.70 16.17 8.14
CA LEU A 458 22.92 17.30 7.61
C LEU A 458 23.35 18.64 8.20
N ALA A 459 23.66 18.69 9.50
CA ALA A 459 24.11 19.92 10.15
C ALA A 459 25.49 20.36 9.64
N VAL A 460 26.42 19.41 9.46
CA VAL A 460 27.74 19.68 8.87
C VAL A 460 27.61 20.15 7.42
N LEU A 461 26.67 19.57 6.66
CA LEU A 461 26.40 19.99 5.28
C LEU A 461 25.83 21.41 5.21
N ASP A 462 24.95 21.78 6.14
CA ASP A 462 24.37 23.12 6.23
C ASP A 462 25.42 24.18 6.62
N GLU A 463 26.35 23.82 7.51
CA GLU A 463 27.49 24.66 7.87
C GLU A 463 28.45 24.87 6.67
N ALA A 464 28.74 23.80 5.92
CA ALA A 464 29.52 23.86 4.69
C ALA A 464 28.86 24.76 3.62
N CYS A 465 27.53 24.73 3.53
CA CYS A 465 26.77 25.61 2.62
C CYS A 465 26.82 27.08 3.05
N SER A 466 26.90 27.33 4.37
CA SER A 466 26.84 28.66 4.98
C SER A 466 28.19 29.37 5.09
N SER A 467 29.29 28.64 4.99
CA SER A 467 30.63 29.18 5.11
C SER A 467 30.94 30.12 3.94
N ALA A 468 31.40 31.35 4.23
CA ALA A 468 31.71 32.37 3.23
C ALA A 468 33.00 32.09 2.41
N GLY A 469 33.65 30.94 2.64
CA GLY A 469 34.86 30.50 1.96
C GLY A 469 34.61 29.40 0.92
N SER A 470 35.66 29.01 0.20
CA SER A 470 35.66 27.95 -0.83
C SER A 470 35.61 26.54 -0.22
N VAL A 471 34.61 26.25 0.63
CA VAL A 471 34.38 24.89 1.11
C VAL A 471 33.94 24.04 -0.07
N THR A 472 34.76 23.05 -0.42
CA THR A 472 34.48 22.07 -1.48
C THR A 472 33.89 20.81 -0.88
N ASP A 473 33.25 19.97 -1.70
CA ASP A 473 32.71 18.68 -1.25
C ASP A 473 33.79 17.79 -0.59
N ARG A 474 35.06 17.92 -1.01
CA ARG A 474 36.21 17.23 -0.38
C ARG A 474 36.47 17.68 1.06
N ILE A 475 36.39 18.98 1.32
CA ILE A 475 36.57 19.55 2.67
C ILE A 475 35.39 19.14 3.55
N PHE A 476 34.18 19.11 3.00
CA PHE A 476 33.00 18.56 3.68
C PHE A 476 33.24 17.10 4.12
N LEU A 477 33.73 16.23 3.21
CA LEU A 477 34.05 14.84 3.55
C LEU A 477 35.12 14.72 4.65
N GLN A 478 36.19 15.51 4.59
CA GLN A 478 37.23 15.53 5.63
C GLN A 478 36.67 15.94 7.01
N THR A 479 35.69 16.86 7.02
CA THR A 479 35.00 17.28 8.24
C THR A 479 34.16 16.13 8.79
N LEU A 480 33.40 15.42 7.94
CA LEU A 480 32.66 14.22 8.35
C LEU A 480 33.59 13.14 8.93
N ASP A 481 34.71 12.88 8.27
CA ASP A 481 35.70 11.90 8.73
C ASP A 481 36.26 12.26 10.11
N THR A 482 36.51 13.54 10.37
CA THR A 482 36.97 14.02 11.68
C THR A 482 35.90 13.84 12.75
N HIS A 483 34.65 14.19 12.45
CA HIS A 483 33.53 14.12 13.39
C HIS A 483 33.09 12.68 13.71
N HIS A 484 33.16 11.78 12.73
CA HIS A 484 32.55 10.44 12.80
C HIS A 484 33.53 9.27 12.71
N ARG A 485 34.85 9.49 12.82
CA ARG A 485 35.89 8.44 12.73
C ARG A 485 35.64 7.17 13.56
N HIS A 486 35.00 7.30 14.72
CA HIS A 486 34.75 6.21 15.68
C HIS A 486 33.29 5.72 15.67
N HIS A 487 32.45 6.25 14.79
CA HIS A 487 31.04 5.88 14.74
C HIS A 487 30.86 4.53 14.03
N ALA A 488 30.23 3.55 14.70
CA ALA A 488 30.13 2.17 14.19
C ALA A 488 29.49 2.04 12.79
N HIS A 489 28.60 2.99 12.46
CA HIS A 489 27.85 3.02 11.20
C HIS A 489 28.44 3.95 10.14
N TYR A 490 29.56 4.64 10.40
CA TYR A 490 30.19 5.54 9.43
C TYR A 490 31.57 5.01 9.04
N SER A 491 31.91 5.11 7.75
CA SER A 491 33.25 4.80 7.25
C SER A 491 33.52 5.57 5.97
N SER A 492 34.79 5.85 5.69
CA SER A 492 35.24 6.41 4.40
C SER A 492 36.49 5.69 3.94
N ARG A 493 36.93 5.96 2.71
CA ARG A 493 38.20 5.43 2.19
C ARG A 493 39.42 5.90 3.01
N GLN A 494 39.35 7.08 3.63
CA GLN A 494 40.41 7.60 4.51
C GLN A 494 40.46 6.84 5.84
N LEU A 495 39.30 6.50 6.42
CA LEU A 495 39.21 5.76 7.67
C LEU A 495 39.48 4.25 7.50
N CYS A 496 39.19 3.69 6.32
CA CYS A 496 39.43 2.29 5.99
C CYS A 496 40.24 2.14 4.69
N PRO A 497 41.57 2.37 4.72
CA PRO A 497 42.43 2.30 3.54
C PRO A 497 42.56 0.92 2.88
N THR A 498 42.03 -0.14 3.51
CA THR A 498 41.97 -1.50 2.94
C THR A 498 40.75 -1.72 2.05
N ASP A 499 39.66 -0.97 2.23
CA ASP A 499 38.43 -1.14 1.46
C ASP A 499 38.48 -0.40 0.11
N LYS A 500 38.89 -1.12 -0.95
CA LYS A 500 39.05 -0.58 -2.31
C LYS A 500 37.72 -0.33 -3.04
N SER A 501 36.58 -0.63 -2.42
CA SER A 501 35.27 -0.38 -3.02
C SER A 501 34.79 1.08 -2.92
N MET A 502 35.52 1.94 -2.21
CA MET A 502 35.25 3.37 -2.06
C MET A 502 36.40 4.21 -2.65
N GLU A 503 36.08 5.31 -3.33
CA GLU A 503 37.09 6.24 -3.86
C GLU A 503 37.58 7.24 -2.81
N PHE A 504 38.89 7.53 -2.83
CA PHE A 504 39.54 8.43 -1.86
C PHE A 504 39.13 9.89 -2.09
N GLY A 505 38.71 10.57 -1.03
CA GLY A 505 38.29 11.98 -1.11
C GLY A 505 36.98 12.21 -1.88
N ARG A 506 36.22 11.15 -2.15
CA ARG A 506 34.95 11.20 -2.89
C ARG A 506 33.82 10.46 -2.20
N ASP A 507 34.09 9.31 -1.59
CA ASP A 507 33.03 8.44 -1.09
C ASP A 507 33.07 8.26 0.44
N PHE A 508 31.88 8.26 1.03
CA PHE A 508 31.63 7.78 2.39
C PHE A 508 30.57 6.69 2.39
N ARG A 509 30.51 5.90 3.44
CA ARG A 509 29.57 4.79 3.59
C ARG A 509 28.86 4.84 4.92
N ILE A 510 27.55 4.62 4.85
CA ILE A 510 26.70 4.44 6.02
C ILE A 510 26.24 2.98 6.06
N LYS A 511 26.36 2.37 7.24
CA LYS A 511 25.78 1.06 7.53
C LYS A 511 24.33 1.26 7.99
N HIS A 512 23.40 1.29 7.05
CA HIS A 512 21.97 1.41 7.33
C HIS A 512 21.40 0.12 7.92
N TYR A 513 20.18 0.16 8.45
CA TYR A 513 19.45 -1.07 8.83
C TYR A 513 19.28 -2.04 7.66
N ALA A 514 19.24 -1.49 6.45
CA ALA A 514 19.10 -2.18 5.17
C ALA A 514 20.39 -2.82 4.64
N GLY A 515 21.55 -2.42 5.17
CA GLY A 515 22.86 -2.78 4.64
C GLY A 515 23.74 -1.56 4.37
N ASN A 516 24.89 -1.81 3.76
CA ASN A 516 25.90 -0.79 3.51
C ASN A 516 25.57 0.00 2.23
N VAL A 517 25.55 1.33 2.33
CA VAL A 517 25.37 2.22 1.16
C VAL A 517 26.55 3.18 1.08
N THR A 518 27.19 3.20 -0.09
CA THR A 518 28.29 4.12 -0.42
C THR A 518 27.72 5.32 -1.17
N TYR A 519 27.95 6.52 -0.64
CA TYR A 519 27.51 7.80 -1.21
C TYR A 519 28.71 8.59 -1.69
N SER A 520 28.58 9.19 -2.88
CA SER A 520 29.56 10.10 -3.45
C SER A 520 29.25 11.53 -3.03
N VAL A 521 30.19 12.23 -2.37
CA VAL A 521 29.98 13.64 -1.93
C VAL A 521 29.94 14.64 -3.08
N GLU A 522 30.24 14.21 -4.30
CA GLU A 522 30.27 15.07 -5.48
C GLU A 522 28.92 15.78 -5.72
N GLY A 523 28.95 17.11 -5.64
CA GLY A 523 27.79 17.98 -5.78
C GLY A 523 26.86 18.04 -4.56
N PHE A 524 27.24 17.49 -3.40
CA PHE A 524 26.40 17.55 -2.19
C PHE A 524 26.11 18.98 -1.75
N ILE A 525 27.14 19.85 -1.72
CA ILE A 525 26.96 21.25 -1.30
C ILE A 525 26.03 21.99 -2.26
N ASP A 526 26.24 21.85 -3.56
CA ASP A 526 25.43 22.54 -4.57
C ASP A 526 23.97 22.07 -4.56
N LYS A 527 23.76 20.76 -4.40
CA LYS A 527 22.43 20.15 -4.25
C LYS A 527 21.73 20.55 -2.96
N ASN A 528 22.48 20.84 -1.89
CA ASN A 528 21.90 21.27 -0.62
C ASN A 528 21.60 22.77 -0.57
N ARG A 529 22.41 23.61 -1.25
CA ARG A 529 22.18 25.06 -1.37
C ARG A 529 20.87 25.38 -2.08
N ASP A 530 20.66 24.75 -3.24
CA ASP A 530 19.39 24.71 -3.98
C ASP A 530 18.61 26.03 -4.00
N PHE A 531 19.33 27.13 -4.20
CA PHE A 531 18.81 28.49 -4.08
C PHE A 531 18.35 29.03 -5.42
N LEU A 532 17.13 29.57 -5.46
CA LEU A 532 16.66 30.37 -6.57
C LEU A 532 16.85 31.85 -6.26
N PHE A 533 17.52 32.58 -7.18
CA PHE A 533 17.70 34.03 -7.06
C PHE A 533 16.36 34.77 -6.97
N GLN A 534 16.32 35.84 -6.19
CA GLN A 534 15.10 36.63 -5.95
C GLN A 534 14.57 37.28 -7.24
N ASP A 535 15.47 37.60 -8.19
CA ASP A 535 15.12 38.15 -9.50
C ASP A 535 14.13 37.24 -10.26
N PHE A 536 14.37 35.92 -10.30
CA PHE A 536 13.45 34.96 -10.92
C PHE A 536 12.10 34.87 -10.20
N LYS A 537 12.09 34.93 -8.86
CA LYS A 537 10.84 34.90 -8.09
C LYS A 537 9.97 36.12 -8.40
N ARG A 538 10.59 37.28 -8.53
CA ARG A 538 9.94 38.55 -8.89
C ARG A 538 9.45 38.55 -10.32
N LEU A 539 10.27 38.09 -11.25
CA LEU A 539 9.93 37.92 -12.67
C LEU A 539 8.63 37.12 -12.79
N LEU A 540 8.56 35.96 -12.14
CA LEU A 540 7.42 35.05 -12.24
C LEU A 540 6.19 35.54 -11.44
N TYR A 541 6.38 36.25 -10.33
CA TYR A 541 5.30 36.93 -9.61
C TYR A 541 4.65 38.06 -10.43
N ASN A 542 5.42 38.73 -11.29
CA ASN A 542 4.93 39.80 -12.16
C ASN A 542 4.40 39.29 -13.51
N SER A 543 4.27 37.98 -13.70
CA SER A 543 3.64 37.39 -14.89
C SER A 543 2.20 37.88 -15.04
N THR A 544 1.78 38.11 -16.28
CA THR A 544 0.38 38.40 -16.60
C THR A 544 -0.52 37.17 -16.52
N ASP A 545 0.06 35.96 -16.43
CA ASP A 545 -0.69 34.73 -16.18
C ASP A 545 -1.00 34.61 -14.68
N PRO A 546 -2.28 34.69 -14.26
CA PRO A 546 -2.65 34.69 -12.86
C PRO A 546 -2.32 33.36 -12.16
N THR A 547 -2.32 32.25 -12.89
CA THR A 547 -2.01 30.93 -12.35
C THR A 547 -0.53 30.82 -12.04
N LEU A 548 0.33 31.29 -12.97
CA LEU A 548 1.77 31.31 -12.74
C LEU A 548 2.12 32.29 -11.61
N ARG A 549 1.56 33.51 -11.60
CA ARG A 549 1.77 34.49 -10.52
C ARG A 549 1.44 33.93 -9.14
N ALA A 550 0.33 33.20 -9.01
CA ALA A 550 -0.11 32.60 -7.75
C ALA A 550 0.88 31.56 -7.19
N MET A 551 1.75 30.98 -8.03
CA MET A 551 2.78 30.03 -7.60
C MET A 551 3.99 30.71 -6.91
N TRP A 552 4.12 32.04 -7.02
CA TRP A 552 5.31 32.79 -6.59
C TRP A 552 5.03 33.91 -5.58
N PRO A 553 4.27 33.69 -4.49
CA PRO A 553 3.93 34.75 -3.55
C PRO A 553 5.15 35.41 -2.88
N ASP A 554 6.26 34.67 -2.76
CA ASP A 554 7.55 35.15 -2.23
C ASP A 554 8.27 36.14 -3.15
N GLY A 555 7.84 36.29 -4.41
CA GLY A 555 8.30 37.36 -5.30
C GLY A 555 7.86 38.75 -4.86
N GLN A 556 6.81 38.87 -4.04
CA GLN A 556 6.33 40.16 -3.50
C GLN A 556 7.27 40.78 -2.47
N GLN A 557 8.12 39.97 -1.82
CA GLN A 557 8.98 40.43 -0.73
C GLN A 557 10.03 41.44 -1.20
N ASP A 558 10.29 42.46 -0.38
CA ASP A 558 11.31 43.46 -0.65
C ASP A 558 12.72 42.83 -0.55
N ILE A 559 13.65 43.15 -1.47
CA ILE A 559 15.01 42.58 -1.48
C ILE A 559 15.71 42.85 -0.13
N THR A 560 15.36 43.95 0.53
CA THR A 560 15.92 44.37 1.82
C THR A 560 15.41 43.54 3.02
N GLU A 561 14.23 42.91 2.92
CA GLU A 561 13.64 42.06 3.96
C GLU A 561 14.06 40.58 3.84
N VAL A 562 14.58 40.17 2.67
CA VAL A 562 14.97 38.80 2.32
C VAL A 562 16.41 38.45 2.78
N THR A 563 16.99 39.23 3.68
CA THR A 563 18.37 39.03 4.19
C THR A 563 18.56 37.79 5.07
N LYS A 564 17.47 37.08 5.44
CA LYS A 564 17.57 35.75 6.05
C LYS A 564 17.98 34.74 4.99
N ARG A 565 19.12 34.08 5.21
CA ARG A 565 19.58 32.99 4.35
C ARG A 565 18.47 31.92 4.23
N PRO A 566 18.17 31.47 3.01
CA PRO A 566 17.16 30.43 2.79
C PRO A 566 17.58 29.15 3.51
N LEU A 567 16.58 28.40 3.98
CA LEU A 567 16.81 27.06 4.51
C LEU A 567 17.36 26.17 3.39
N THR A 568 18.33 25.33 3.73
CA THR A 568 18.90 24.34 2.80
C THR A 568 17.89 23.23 2.48
N ALA A 569 18.10 22.55 1.37
CA ALA A 569 17.28 21.41 0.98
C ALA A 569 17.25 20.32 2.07
N GLY A 570 18.40 20.06 2.72
CA GLY A 570 18.54 19.11 3.81
C GLY A 570 17.74 19.49 5.06
N THR A 571 17.77 20.77 5.46
CA THR A 571 16.96 21.23 6.61
C THR A 571 15.46 21.23 6.32
N LEU A 572 15.04 21.67 5.13
CA LEU A 572 13.63 21.61 4.70
C LEU A 572 13.13 20.17 4.68
N PHE A 573 13.97 19.26 4.19
CA PHE A 573 13.67 17.85 4.15
C PHE A 573 13.55 17.24 5.55
N LYS A 574 14.53 17.48 6.42
CA LYS A 574 14.48 17.03 7.83
C LYS A 574 13.20 17.52 8.52
N SER A 575 12.86 18.79 8.36
CA SER A 575 11.65 19.39 8.95
C SER A 575 10.38 18.70 8.44
N SER A 576 10.31 18.41 7.13
CA SER A 576 9.19 17.69 6.53
C SER A 576 9.06 16.25 7.06
N MET A 577 10.19 15.58 7.31
CA MET A 577 10.19 14.21 7.87
C MET A 577 9.79 14.18 9.33
N VAL A 578 10.23 15.15 10.12
CA VAL A 578 9.77 15.28 11.51
C VAL A 578 8.25 15.47 11.55
N ALA A 579 7.71 16.37 10.73
CA ALA A 579 6.26 16.60 10.64
C ALA A 579 5.50 15.33 10.21
N LEU A 580 6.02 14.56 9.24
CA LEU A 580 5.43 13.30 8.82
C LEU A 580 5.44 12.25 9.95
N VAL A 581 6.58 12.09 10.64
CA VAL A 581 6.73 11.14 11.76
C VAL A 581 5.80 11.49 12.91
N GLU A 582 5.69 12.76 13.28
CA GLU A 582 4.75 13.24 14.30
C GLU A 582 3.29 12.96 13.91
N ASN A 583 2.94 13.21 12.65
CA ASN A 583 1.62 12.92 12.12
C ASN A 583 1.30 11.41 12.21
N LEU A 584 2.22 10.54 11.78
CA LEU A 584 2.05 9.08 11.86
C LEU A 584 2.01 8.56 13.30
N ALA A 585 2.83 9.11 14.21
CA ALA A 585 2.89 8.71 15.61
C ALA A 585 1.58 8.99 16.37
N SER A 586 0.78 9.95 15.89
CA SER A 586 -0.53 10.27 16.46
C SER A 586 -1.65 9.29 16.06
N LYS A 587 -1.40 8.38 15.12
CA LYS A 587 -2.38 7.46 14.52
C LYS A 587 -2.10 6.00 14.86
N GLU A 588 -3.13 5.15 14.85
CA GLU A 588 -2.99 3.69 14.98
C GLU A 588 -2.49 3.10 13.65
N PRO A 589 -1.29 2.47 13.61
CA PRO A 589 -0.65 2.14 12.36
C PRO A 589 -0.91 0.71 11.90
N TYR A 590 -1.01 0.56 10.58
CA TYR A 590 -1.10 -0.71 9.85
C TYR A 590 -0.05 -0.73 8.75
N TYR A 591 0.50 -1.90 8.43
CA TYR A 591 1.68 -1.98 7.57
C TYR A 591 1.52 -2.98 6.44
N VAL A 592 1.91 -2.56 5.24
CA VAL A 592 2.02 -3.41 4.05
C VAL A 592 3.47 -3.33 3.53
N ARG A 593 4.14 -4.48 3.46
CA ARG A 593 5.52 -4.63 3.00
C ARG A 593 5.52 -5.33 1.65
N CYS A 594 5.76 -4.58 0.59
CA CYS A 594 5.74 -5.04 -0.79
C CYS A 594 7.12 -5.58 -1.21
N ILE A 595 7.14 -6.75 -1.85
CA ILE A 595 8.35 -7.41 -2.38
C ILE A 595 8.23 -7.54 -3.91
N LYS A 596 9.30 -7.18 -4.60
CA LYS A 596 9.48 -7.37 -6.04
C LYS A 596 10.10 -8.75 -6.30
N PRO A 597 9.43 -9.71 -6.97
CA PRO A 597 9.97 -11.07 -7.04
C PRO A 597 11.14 -11.21 -8.01
N ASN A 598 11.24 -10.36 -9.04
CA ASN A 598 12.31 -10.37 -10.04
C ASN A 598 12.43 -9.01 -10.76
N GLU A 599 13.59 -8.74 -11.34
CA GLU A 599 13.90 -7.51 -12.09
C GLU A 599 13.30 -7.51 -13.50
N GLU A 600 13.16 -8.69 -14.11
CA GLU A 600 12.73 -8.87 -15.50
C GLU A 600 11.22 -8.71 -15.71
N LYS A 601 10.45 -8.54 -14.62
CA LYS A 601 8.98 -8.37 -14.61
C LYS A 601 8.23 -9.57 -15.19
N VAL A 602 8.75 -10.77 -14.94
CA VAL A 602 8.18 -12.03 -15.41
C VAL A 602 7.25 -12.59 -14.34
N ALA A 603 6.01 -12.91 -14.73
CA ALA A 603 5.04 -13.55 -13.84
C ALA A 603 5.50 -14.96 -13.43
N GLY A 604 5.22 -15.35 -12.18
CA GLY A 604 5.54 -16.69 -11.65
C GLY A 604 7.02 -16.97 -11.39
N ARG A 605 7.94 -16.07 -11.73
CA ARG A 605 9.38 -16.19 -11.41
C ARG A 605 9.72 -15.47 -10.11
N LEU A 606 10.46 -16.13 -9.23
CA LEU A 606 11.00 -15.52 -8.01
C LEU A 606 12.53 -15.70 -7.99
N ASP A 607 13.25 -14.59 -7.99
CA ASP A 607 14.69 -14.54 -7.74
C ASP A 607 14.91 -14.50 -6.22
N GLU A 608 15.41 -15.62 -5.71
CA GLU A 608 15.63 -15.81 -4.28
C GLU A 608 16.69 -14.84 -3.73
N GLY A 609 17.78 -14.60 -4.47
CA GLY A 609 18.84 -13.68 -4.03
C GLY A 609 18.33 -12.25 -3.92
N HIS A 610 17.55 -11.81 -4.91
CA HIS A 610 16.93 -10.48 -4.91
C HIS A 610 15.87 -10.34 -3.80
N CYS A 611 15.01 -11.34 -3.60
CA CYS A 611 14.02 -11.32 -2.53
C CYS A 611 14.68 -11.36 -1.15
N ARG A 612 15.76 -12.14 -0.96
CA ARG A 612 16.50 -12.24 0.30
C ARG A 612 17.06 -10.88 0.73
N HIS A 613 17.58 -10.10 -0.23
CA HIS A 613 18.01 -8.72 0.02
C HIS A 613 16.83 -7.83 0.47
N GLN A 614 15.65 -7.99 -0.15
CA GLN A 614 14.44 -7.25 0.23
C GLN A 614 13.90 -7.62 1.61
N VAL A 615 13.89 -8.91 1.95
CA VAL A 615 13.48 -9.39 3.28
C VAL A 615 14.37 -8.79 4.36
N ALA A 616 15.69 -8.70 4.12
CA ALA A 616 16.64 -8.07 5.01
C ALA A 616 16.37 -6.56 5.14
N TYR A 617 16.32 -5.80 4.05
CA TYR A 617 16.15 -4.35 4.17
C TYR A 617 14.74 -3.90 4.58
N LEU A 618 13.71 -4.72 4.42
CA LEU A 618 12.39 -4.42 4.97
C LEU A 618 12.31 -4.75 6.47
N GLY A 619 13.36 -5.34 7.05
CA GLY A 619 13.42 -5.77 8.44
C GLY A 619 12.34 -6.82 8.77
N LEU A 620 11.99 -7.67 7.79
CA LEU A 620 10.88 -8.61 7.95
C LEU A 620 11.24 -9.71 8.95
N LEU A 621 12.48 -10.19 8.91
CA LEU A 621 12.95 -11.23 9.83
C LEU A 621 13.00 -10.70 11.27
N GLU A 622 13.50 -9.47 11.46
CA GLU A 622 13.51 -8.76 12.74
C GLU A 622 12.09 -8.54 13.26
N ASN A 623 11.15 -8.19 12.39
CA ASN A 623 9.74 -8.06 12.76
C ASN A 623 9.16 -9.40 13.25
N VAL A 624 9.45 -10.52 12.58
CA VAL A 624 9.06 -11.86 13.06
C VAL A 624 9.69 -12.14 14.42
N ARG A 625 10.98 -11.81 14.63
CA ARG A 625 11.67 -12.01 15.91
C ARG A 625 11.03 -11.19 17.04
N VAL A 626 10.76 -9.91 16.81
CA VAL A 626 10.11 -9.03 17.80
C VAL A 626 8.71 -9.54 18.14
N ARG A 627 7.93 -9.98 17.15
CA ARG A 627 6.59 -10.54 17.37
C ARG A 627 6.63 -11.89 18.10
N ARG A 628 7.64 -12.72 17.85
CA ARG A 628 7.79 -14.05 18.47
C ARG A 628 8.44 -14.02 19.85
N ALA A 629 9.31 -13.04 20.13
CA ALA A 629 9.93 -12.89 21.46
C ALA A 629 8.90 -12.67 22.57
N GLY A 630 7.72 -12.16 22.21
CA GLY A 630 6.54 -12.14 23.05
C GLY A 630 5.70 -13.41 22.95
N PHE A 631 4.46 -13.26 22.51
CA PHE A 631 3.53 -14.37 22.26
C PHE A 631 3.22 -14.47 20.77
N ALA A 632 3.51 -15.61 20.15
CA ALA A 632 3.23 -15.88 18.75
C ALA A 632 1.74 -15.74 18.36
N SER A 633 0.82 -15.95 19.30
CA SER A 633 -0.61 -15.77 19.05
C SER A 633 -1.37 -15.30 20.28
N ARG A 634 -2.43 -14.53 20.05
CA ARG A 634 -3.38 -14.09 21.09
C ARG A 634 -4.81 -14.27 20.61
N GLN A 635 -5.67 -14.88 21.44
CA GLN A 635 -7.07 -15.14 21.09
C GLN A 635 -8.01 -14.91 22.27
N PRO A 636 -9.17 -14.28 22.07
CA PRO A 636 -10.22 -14.21 23.09
C PRO A 636 -10.65 -15.61 23.53
N TYR A 637 -10.87 -15.80 24.83
CA TYR A 637 -11.27 -17.11 25.39
C TYR A 637 -12.48 -17.75 24.69
N PRO A 638 -13.59 -17.02 24.43
CA PRO A 638 -14.76 -17.64 23.79
C PRO A 638 -14.45 -18.19 22.40
N ARG A 639 -13.61 -17.48 21.63
CA ARG A 639 -13.22 -17.88 20.28
C ARG A 639 -12.30 -19.09 20.30
N PHE A 640 -11.34 -19.11 21.21
CA PHE A 640 -10.44 -20.24 21.40
C PHE A 640 -11.23 -21.50 21.78
N LEU A 641 -12.17 -21.38 22.72
CA LEU A 641 -13.06 -22.47 23.10
C LEU A 641 -13.92 -22.94 21.94
N LEU A 642 -14.60 -22.04 21.23
CA LEU A 642 -15.46 -22.42 20.11
C LEU A 642 -14.69 -23.28 19.09
N ARG A 643 -13.41 -22.97 18.88
CA ARG A 643 -12.53 -23.66 17.94
C ARG A 643 -12.03 -25.02 18.44
N TYR A 644 -11.60 -25.09 19.70
CA TYR A 644 -10.88 -26.25 20.24
C TYR A 644 -11.67 -27.08 21.25
N LYS A 645 -12.88 -26.67 21.68
CA LYS A 645 -13.65 -27.37 22.74
C LYS A 645 -13.89 -28.86 22.50
N MET A 646 -13.84 -29.31 21.25
CA MET A 646 -14.00 -30.72 20.89
C MET A 646 -12.78 -31.58 21.24
N THR A 647 -11.61 -30.98 21.44
CA THR A 647 -10.37 -31.71 21.75
C THR A 647 -10.25 -32.09 23.22
N CYS A 648 -11.15 -31.61 24.07
CA CYS A 648 -11.13 -31.84 25.52
C CYS A 648 -12.50 -32.31 26.00
N GLU A 649 -12.52 -33.34 26.85
CA GLU A 649 -13.75 -33.97 27.35
C GLU A 649 -14.51 -33.05 28.30
N TYR A 650 -13.80 -32.21 29.06
CA TYR A 650 -14.39 -31.24 29.98
C TYR A 650 -15.04 -30.04 29.28
N THR A 651 -14.70 -29.80 28.00
CA THR A 651 -15.23 -28.69 27.23
C THR A 651 -16.27 -29.10 26.18
N TRP A 652 -16.31 -30.40 25.81
CA TRP A 652 -17.23 -30.91 24.81
C TRP A 652 -18.54 -31.46 25.41
N PRO A 653 -19.71 -31.19 24.83
CA PRO A 653 -19.98 -30.24 23.75
C PRO A 653 -20.07 -28.78 24.23
N ASN A 654 -20.35 -28.57 25.52
CA ASN A 654 -20.36 -27.27 26.21
C ASN A 654 -19.78 -27.49 27.62
N HIS A 655 -18.98 -26.55 28.13
CA HIS A 655 -18.40 -26.67 29.47
C HIS A 655 -19.38 -26.20 30.55
N LEU A 656 -19.21 -26.75 31.77
CA LEU A 656 -19.91 -26.34 32.99
C LEU A 656 -18.98 -25.60 33.98
N LEU A 657 -17.75 -25.30 33.55
CA LEU A 657 -16.75 -24.59 34.35
C LEU A 657 -17.14 -23.13 34.57
N GLY A 658 -16.68 -22.55 35.68
CA GLY A 658 -17.10 -21.23 36.16
C GLY A 658 -16.74 -20.04 35.27
N SER A 659 -15.86 -20.21 34.28
CA SER A 659 -15.57 -19.20 33.25
C SER A 659 -14.95 -19.82 32.00
N ASP A 660 -15.03 -19.11 30.88
CA ASP A 660 -14.33 -19.48 29.64
C ASP A 660 -12.82 -19.61 29.85
N ARG A 661 -12.23 -18.73 30.69
CA ARG A 661 -10.81 -18.82 31.06
C ARG A 661 -10.48 -20.15 31.74
N ALA A 662 -11.32 -20.60 32.67
CA ALA A 662 -11.15 -21.89 33.35
C ALA A 662 -11.27 -23.07 32.38
N ALA A 663 -12.24 -23.00 31.45
CA ALA A 663 -12.39 -24.00 30.40
C ALA A 663 -11.18 -24.08 29.46
N VAL A 664 -10.61 -22.94 29.08
CA VAL A 664 -9.37 -22.91 28.30
C VAL A 664 -8.20 -23.50 29.08
N SER A 665 -8.11 -23.21 30.39
CA SER A 665 -7.07 -23.76 31.27
C SER A 665 -7.12 -25.28 31.32
N ALA A 666 -8.32 -25.86 31.53
CA ALA A 666 -8.52 -27.31 31.56
C ALA A 666 -8.19 -27.98 30.23
N LEU A 667 -8.58 -27.34 29.11
CA LEU A 667 -8.24 -27.82 27.77
C LEU A 667 -6.73 -27.89 27.55
N LEU A 668 -6.01 -26.83 27.92
CA LEU A 668 -4.55 -26.77 27.78
C LEU A 668 -3.83 -27.74 28.73
N GLU A 669 -4.37 -27.97 29.92
CA GLU A 669 -3.87 -28.96 30.88
C GLU A 669 -3.95 -30.37 30.32
N GLN A 670 -5.09 -30.75 29.76
CA GLN A 670 -5.29 -32.07 29.14
C GLN A 670 -4.29 -32.32 27.98
N HIS A 671 -3.88 -31.26 27.28
CA HIS A 671 -2.90 -31.36 26.19
C HIS A 671 -1.44 -31.20 26.66
N GLY A 672 -1.19 -30.90 27.94
CA GLY A 672 0.15 -30.66 28.47
C GLY A 672 0.80 -29.36 27.98
N LEU A 673 0.01 -28.35 27.62
CA LEU A 673 0.48 -27.12 26.95
C LEU A 673 0.53 -25.88 27.86
N GLN A 674 0.29 -26.02 29.17
CA GLN A 674 0.22 -24.88 30.10
C GLN A 674 1.53 -24.08 30.21
N GLY A 675 2.69 -24.72 30.07
CA GLY A 675 3.99 -24.04 30.21
C GLY A 675 4.33 -23.06 29.08
N ASP A 676 3.63 -23.16 27.95
CA ASP A 676 3.87 -22.38 26.73
C ASP A 676 2.82 -21.29 26.50
N VAL A 677 1.95 -21.03 27.49
CA VAL A 677 0.89 -20.02 27.40
C VAL A 677 0.95 -19.03 28.57
N ALA A 678 0.28 -17.90 28.41
CA ALA A 678 -0.07 -17.00 29.50
C ALA A 678 -1.54 -16.61 29.44
N PHE A 679 -2.16 -16.42 30.60
CA PHE A 679 -3.57 -16.10 30.72
C PHE A 679 -3.73 -14.61 31.01
N GLY A 680 -4.27 -13.88 30.04
CA GLY A 680 -4.64 -12.48 30.22
C GLY A 680 -5.96 -12.31 30.97
N HIS A 681 -6.47 -11.09 30.98
CA HIS A 681 -7.80 -10.80 31.52
C HIS A 681 -8.92 -11.29 30.57
N SER A 682 -8.77 -11.08 29.26
CA SER A 682 -9.77 -11.41 28.25
C SER A 682 -9.30 -12.40 27.17
N LYS A 683 -7.97 -12.61 27.07
CA LYS A 683 -7.35 -13.39 26.00
C LYS A 683 -6.37 -14.45 26.54
N LEU A 684 -6.26 -15.54 25.80
CA LEU A 684 -5.15 -16.48 25.90
C LEU A 684 -3.99 -15.99 25.03
N PHE A 685 -2.78 -16.01 25.58
CA PHE A 685 -1.53 -15.70 24.90
C PHE A 685 -0.70 -16.97 24.76
N ILE A 686 -0.25 -17.30 23.55
CA ILE A 686 0.47 -18.54 23.21
C ILE A 686 1.87 -18.16 22.73
N ARG A 687 2.91 -18.68 23.38
CA ARG A 687 4.31 -18.34 23.10
C ARG A 687 4.80 -18.97 21.82
N SER A 688 4.66 -20.29 21.67
CA SER A 688 5.20 -21.01 20.51
C SER A 688 4.13 -21.38 19.48
N PRO A 689 4.46 -21.33 18.17
CA PRO A 689 3.60 -21.87 17.12
C PRO A 689 3.29 -23.36 17.29
N GLN A 690 4.20 -24.12 17.91
CA GLN A 690 4.06 -25.56 18.13
C GLN A 690 2.79 -25.88 18.94
N THR A 691 2.48 -25.07 19.95
CA THR A 691 1.23 -25.20 20.74
C THR A 691 -0.02 -25.13 19.86
N LEU A 692 -0.07 -24.19 18.91
CA LEU A 692 -1.19 -24.09 17.97
C LEU A 692 -1.24 -25.28 17.00
N VAL A 693 -0.10 -25.71 16.48
CA VAL A 693 -0.01 -26.85 15.56
C VAL A 693 -0.52 -28.13 16.24
N THR A 694 -0.11 -28.39 17.49
CA THR A 694 -0.57 -29.55 18.26
C THR A 694 -2.09 -29.53 18.46
N LEU A 695 -2.67 -28.37 18.79
CA LEU A 695 -4.12 -28.23 18.95
C LEU A 695 -4.89 -28.41 17.63
N GLU A 696 -4.37 -27.89 16.51
CA GLU A 696 -4.98 -28.10 15.19
C GLU A 696 -4.90 -29.55 14.74
N GLN A 697 -3.79 -30.25 15.00
CA GLN A 697 -3.66 -31.67 14.68
C GLN A 697 -4.65 -32.52 15.50
N SER A 698 -4.79 -32.24 16.80
CA SER A 698 -5.78 -32.88 17.68
C SER A 698 -7.21 -32.66 17.14
N ARG A 699 -7.51 -31.41 16.79
CA ARG A 699 -8.80 -31.03 16.18
C ARG A 699 -9.03 -31.77 14.86
N ALA A 700 -8.06 -31.79 13.94
CA ALA A 700 -8.17 -32.43 12.63
C ALA A 700 -8.44 -33.94 12.73
N ARG A 701 -7.88 -34.62 13.73
CA ARG A 701 -8.14 -36.06 14.00
C ARG A 701 -9.58 -36.32 14.44
N LEU A 702 -10.23 -35.38 15.12
CA LEU A 702 -11.59 -35.54 15.64
C LEU A 702 -12.69 -35.18 14.62
N ILE A 703 -12.41 -34.31 13.65
CA ILE A 703 -13.40 -33.90 12.62
C ILE A 703 -14.02 -35.13 11.92
N PRO A 704 -13.24 -36.09 11.37
CA PRO A 704 -13.81 -37.27 10.71
C PRO A 704 -14.72 -38.09 11.62
N ILE A 705 -14.39 -38.20 12.91
CA ILE A 705 -15.17 -38.96 13.90
C ILE A 705 -16.54 -38.28 14.12
N ILE A 706 -16.55 -36.96 14.29
CA ILE A 706 -17.79 -36.18 14.45
C ILE A 706 -18.64 -36.25 13.18
N VAL A 707 -18.03 -36.12 12.00
CA VAL A 707 -18.72 -36.26 10.71
C VAL A 707 -19.35 -37.65 10.56
N LEU A 708 -18.62 -38.71 10.92
CA LEU A 708 -19.14 -40.08 10.89
C LEU A 708 -20.30 -40.28 11.88
N LEU A 709 -20.24 -39.68 13.08
CA LEU A 709 -21.35 -39.70 14.03
C LEU A 709 -22.61 -39.07 13.44
N LEU A 710 -22.48 -37.88 12.83
CA LEU A 710 -23.59 -37.18 12.18
C LEU A 710 -24.15 -38.00 11.00
N GLN A 711 -23.29 -38.53 10.14
CA GLN A 711 -23.69 -39.38 9.02
C GLN A 711 -24.42 -40.65 9.49
N LYS A 712 -23.92 -41.33 10.53
CA LYS A 712 -24.55 -42.51 11.14
C LYS A 712 -25.93 -42.16 11.70
N ALA A 713 -26.05 -41.07 12.45
CA ALA A 713 -27.31 -40.62 13.03
C ALA A 713 -28.35 -40.30 11.94
N TRP A 714 -27.93 -39.60 10.88
CA TRP A 714 -28.78 -39.25 9.75
C TRP A 714 -29.24 -40.47 8.95
N ARG A 715 -28.30 -41.33 8.52
CA ARG A 715 -28.61 -42.59 7.79
C ARG A 715 -29.53 -43.49 8.61
N GLY A 716 -29.27 -43.63 9.92
CA GLY A 716 -30.14 -44.38 10.83
C GLY A 716 -31.55 -43.78 10.93
N THR A 717 -31.67 -42.46 10.92
CA THR A 717 -32.97 -41.77 10.96
C THR A 717 -33.76 -41.99 9.67
N LEU A 718 -33.11 -41.90 8.51
CA LEU A 718 -33.72 -42.22 7.21
C LEU A 718 -34.20 -43.68 7.16
N ALA A 719 -33.38 -44.63 7.61
CA ALA A 719 -33.73 -46.05 7.66
C ALA A 719 -34.94 -46.30 8.59
N ARG A 720 -34.92 -45.74 9.80
CA ARG A 720 -36.06 -45.84 10.74
C ARG A 720 -37.35 -45.25 10.15
N ARG A 721 -37.26 -44.11 9.46
CA ARG A 721 -38.41 -43.49 8.78
C ARG A 721 -38.97 -44.39 7.68
N ARG A 722 -38.10 -45.02 6.88
CA ARG A 722 -38.49 -46.00 5.85
C ARG A 722 -39.16 -47.23 6.47
N CYS A 723 -38.61 -47.80 7.55
CA CYS A 723 -39.21 -48.93 8.25
C CYS A 723 -40.58 -48.60 8.85
N ARG A 724 -40.76 -47.40 9.45
CA ARG A 724 -42.08 -46.96 9.94
C ARG A 724 -43.10 -46.86 8.81
N ARG A 725 -42.71 -46.31 7.65
CA ARG A 725 -43.59 -46.25 6.46
C ARG A 725 -43.96 -47.64 5.96
N LEU A 726 -43.00 -48.56 5.83
CA LEU A 726 -43.26 -49.94 5.41
C LEU A 726 -44.20 -50.66 6.37
N ARG A 727 -43.99 -50.53 7.69
CA ARG A 727 -44.90 -51.09 8.69
C ARG A 727 -46.33 -50.54 8.54
N ALA A 728 -46.49 -49.24 8.33
CA ALA A 728 -47.79 -48.64 8.08
C ALA A 728 -48.45 -49.19 6.81
N VAL A 729 -47.69 -49.37 5.71
CA VAL A 729 -48.18 -49.99 4.48
C VAL A 729 -48.68 -51.41 4.73
N TYR A 730 -47.92 -52.25 5.43
CA TYR A 730 -48.36 -53.61 5.77
C TYR A 730 -49.62 -53.63 6.64
N THR A 731 -49.74 -52.69 7.60
CA THR A 731 -50.95 -52.54 8.40
C THR A 731 -52.16 -52.17 7.53
N ILE A 732 -52.02 -51.18 6.63
CA ILE A 732 -53.06 -50.77 5.69
C ILE A 732 -53.46 -51.95 4.79
N MET A 733 -52.48 -52.64 4.20
CA MET A 733 -52.74 -53.81 3.36
C MET A 733 -53.50 -54.91 4.10
N ARG A 734 -53.16 -55.18 5.37
CA ARG A 734 -53.85 -56.17 6.20
C ARG A 734 -55.32 -55.79 6.42
N TRP A 735 -55.59 -54.54 6.81
CA TRP A 735 -56.95 -54.05 7.03
C TRP A 735 -57.76 -54.02 5.73
N PHE A 736 -57.15 -53.59 4.64
CA PHE A 736 -57.79 -53.58 3.31
C PHE A 736 -58.16 -55.00 2.85
N ARG A 737 -57.25 -55.97 2.98
CA ARG A 737 -57.53 -57.38 2.69
C ARG A 737 -58.70 -57.90 3.52
N ARG A 738 -58.70 -57.63 4.84
CA ARG A 738 -59.79 -58.05 5.74
C ARG A 738 -61.13 -57.42 5.35
N HIS A 739 -61.12 -56.14 4.99
CA HIS A 739 -62.30 -55.44 4.50
C HIS A 739 -62.82 -56.07 3.20
N LYS A 740 -61.96 -56.32 2.21
CA LYS A 740 -62.34 -56.98 0.95
C LYS A 740 -62.93 -58.37 1.16
N VAL A 741 -62.36 -59.18 2.05
CA VAL A 741 -62.91 -60.51 2.42
C VAL A 741 -64.29 -60.37 3.05
N ARG A 742 -64.45 -59.47 4.03
CA ARG A 742 -65.75 -59.23 4.69
C ARG A 742 -66.80 -58.70 3.74
N ALA A 743 -66.45 -57.76 2.87
CA ALA A 743 -67.35 -57.21 1.87
C ALA A 743 -67.84 -58.29 0.90
N HIS A 744 -66.93 -59.14 0.40
CA HIS A 744 -67.29 -60.26 -0.47
C HIS A 744 -68.22 -61.27 0.23
N LEU A 745 -67.91 -61.67 1.46
CA LEU A 745 -68.78 -62.57 2.24
C LEU A 745 -70.14 -61.95 2.54
N GLY A 746 -70.19 -60.65 2.86
CA GLY A 746 -71.44 -59.93 3.08
C GLY A 746 -72.30 -59.85 1.81
N GLU A 747 -71.68 -59.58 0.67
CA GLU A 747 -72.35 -59.58 -0.63
C GLU A 747 -72.87 -60.98 -1.00
N LEU A 748 -72.07 -62.01 -0.73
CA LEU A 748 -72.45 -63.40 -0.97
C LEU A 748 -73.62 -63.81 -0.06
N GLN A 749 -73.57 -63.47 1.23
CA GLN A 749 -74.67 -63.68 2.16
C GLN A 749 -75.95 -62.97 1.71
N GLN A 750 -75.84 -61.71 1.27
CA GLN A 750 -76.99 -60.92 0.80
C GLN A 750 -77.62 -61.52 -0.46
N ARG A 751 -76.81 -61.86 -1.48
CA ARG A 751 -77.29 -62.45 -2.74
C ARG A 751 -77.96 -63.81 -2.50
N PHE A 752 -77.41 -64.63 -1.60
CA PHE A 752 -77.93 -65.96 -1.31
C PHE A 752 -78.97 -66.00 -0.17
N GLN A 753 -79.34 -64.85 0.42
CA GLN A 753 -80.30 -64.78 1.52
C GLN A 753 -81.70 -65.31 1.12
N ALA A 754 -82.10 -65.10 -0.14
CA ALA A 754 -83.38 -65.53 -0.69
C ALA A 754 -83.36 -66.95 -1.31
N ALA A 755 -82.18 -67.60 -1.39
CA ALA A 755 -82.03 -68.91 -2.06
C ALA A 755 -82.82 -70.05 -1.40
N ARG A 756 -83.37 -69.85 -0.20
CA ARG A 756 -84.22 -70.82 0.52
C ARG A 756 -85.68 -70.88 0.04
N GLN A 757 -86.14 -69.93 -0.77
CA GLN A 757 -87.58 -69.79 -1.09
C GLN A 757 -88.02 -70.20 -2.53
N PRO A 758 -87.21 -70.12 -3.60
CA PRO A 758 -87.64 -70.51 -4.95
C PRO A 758 -87.34 -72.00 -5.30
N PRO A 759 -87.99 -72.57 -6.32
CA PRO A 759 -87.89 -74.01 -6.67
C PRO A 759 -86.51 -74.48 -7.16
N LEU A 760 -85.63 -73.54 -7.55
CA LEU A 760 -84.28 -73.82 -8.06
C LEU A 760 -83.17 -73.70 -7.01
N TYR A 761 -83.51 -73.47 -5.73
CA TYR A 761 -82.56 -73.38 -4.60
C TYR A 761 -81.35 -72.44 -4.84
N GLY A 762 -81.54 -71.36 -5.60
CA GLY A 762 -80.51 -70.35 -5.88
C GLY A 762 -79.53 -70.68 -7.02
N ARG A 763 -79.79 -71.72 -7.83
CA ARG A 763 -78.95 -72.09 -8.99
C ARG A 763 -78.92 -71.02 -10.11
N ASP A 764 -79.88 -70.12 -10.12
CA ASP A 764 -80.03 -68.98 -11.02
C ASP A 764 -79.26 -67.72 -10.57
N LEU A 765 -78.66 -67.74 -9.38
CA LEU A 765 -77.95 -66.59 -8.80
C LEU A 765 -76.50 -66.52 -9.29
N THR A 766 -76.08 -65.32 -9.71
CA THR A 766 -74.69 -65.06 -10.12
C THR A 766 -73.80 -64.79 -8.93
N TRP A 767 -72.73 -65.58 -8.79
CA TRP A 767 -71.73 -65.39 -7.75
C TRP A 767 -70.96 -64.07 -7.98
N PRO A 768 -70.73 -63.25 -6.94
CA PRO A 768 -69.91 -62.06 -7.08
C PRO A 768 -68.45 -62.46 -7.38
N PRO A 769 -67.69 -61.61 -8.09
CA PRO A 769 -66.28 -61.90 -8.37
C PRO A 769 -65.47 -61.93 -7.07
N ALA A 770 -64.73 -63.02 -6.85
CA ALA A 770 -63.87 -63.17 -5.68
C ALA A 770 -62.69 -62.20 -5.73
N PRO A 771 -62.28 -61.63 -4.59
CA PRO A 771 -60.90 -61.17 -4.44
C PRO A 771 -59.95 -62.34 -4.75
N ALA A 772 -58.86 -62.11 -5.47
CA ALA A 772 -57.93 -63.18 -5.90
C ALA A 772 -57.47 -64.13 -4.77
N VAL A 773 -57.37 -63.64 -3.53
CA VAL A 773 -56.99 -64.45 -2.35
C VAL A 773 -58.08 -65.44 -1.94
N LEU A 774 -59.33 -65.17 -2.27
CA LEU A 774 -60.48 -66.04 -2.00
C LEU A 774 -60.87 -66.89 -3.21
N GLN A 775 -60.19 -66.76 -4.35
CA GLN A 775 -60.54 -67.52 -5.55
C GLN A 775 -60.60 -69.04 -5.30
N PRO A 776 -59.60 -69.67 -4.64
CA PRO A 776 -59.66 -71.11 -4.37
C PRO A 776 -60.82 -71.50 -3.44
N PHE A 777 -61.16 -70.63 -2.48
CA PHE A 777 -62.30 -70.82 -1.58
C PHE A 777 -63.62 -70.70 -2.34
N GLN A 778 -63.77 -69.68 -3.20
CA GLN A 778 -64.94 -69.50 -4.04
C GLN A 778 -65.10 -70.67 -5.01
N ASP A 779 -64.03 -71.12 -5.66
CA ASP A 779 -64.05 -72.28 -6.56
C ASP A 779 -64.50 -73.55 -5.81
N THR A 780 -64.00 -73.75 -4.58
CA THR A 780 -64.41 -74.88 -3.72
C THR A 780 -65.87 -74.76 -3.30
N CYS A 781 -66.33 -73.58 -2.89
CA CYS A 781 -67.72 -73.33 -2.52
C CYS A 781 -68.67 -73.50 -3.71
N GLN A 782 -68.29 -73.05 -4.90
CA GLN A 782 -69.05 -73.26 -6.13
C GLN A 782 -69.12 -74.75 -6.48
N ALA A 783 -68.00 -75.47 -6.39
CA ALA A 783 -67.98 -76.92 -6.62
C ALA A 783 -68.87 -77.68 -5.63
N LEU A 784 -68.89 -77.29 -4.36
CA LEU A 784 -69.79 -77.85 -3.35
C LEU A 784 -71.26 -77.48 -3.60
N PHE A 785 -71.53 -76.23 -4.01
CA PHE A 785 -72.87 -75.76 -4.33
C PHE A 785 -73.45 -76.50 -5.55
N CYS A 786 -72.65 -76.73 -6.59
CA CYS A 786 -73.06 -77.46 -7.79
C CYS A 786 -73.23 -78.98 -7.58
N ARG A 787 -72.77 -79.54 -6.46
CA ARG A 787 -72.94 -80.97 -6.12
C ARG A 787 -74.33 -81.29 -5.55
N TYR A 788 -75.08 -80.29 -5.10
CA TYR A 788 -76.45 -80.40 -4.61
C TYR A 788 -77.43 -79.80 -5.61
#